data_AF-A0A016U738-F1
#
_entry.id   AF-A0A016U738-F1
#
_cell.length_a   1.000
_cell.length_b   1.000
_cell.length_c   1.000
_cell.angle_alpha   90.00
_cell.angle_beta   90.00
_cell.angle_gamma   90.00
#
_symmetry.space_group_name_H-M   'P 1'
#
loop_
_entity.id
_entity.type
_entity.pdbx_description
1 polymer ?
#
loop_
_entity_poly.entity_id
_entity_poly.type
_entity_poly.pdbx_seq_one_letter_code
_entity_poly.pdbx_strand_id
1 'polypeptide(L)'
;MREFKGNMTNLSWLGLSEQKVKETEKNAALSKQLSTIIAVAEEALKQTGKSKDELTKQQGTLLYQLGTKIKPQCAGNIPLVVGYIISGGIKSEAQVTAALDYLLANAVHDVEVAAFEKACGVGVVVTHDQIEDTVSVVIEKYKNQLIADRYTFNVGKLLGEVRSLLPWADGSYVKKEVDLRILELIGPKTVDDLAPKKKIKKEEKPQEKKQAAKKSPEAGVSAAKVPQENGYPEESEGAATIEELMRTRAHFHKVGENYTTDGYITTPKTKELLKKHVEATGGKVITRFPPEPNGVLHIGHAKAININFGYAKAHGGLCNLRFDDTNPEKEEEKFFTAIEDIVHWLGYTPARITHSSDNFQQLYEWAVELIKKGHAYVCHQKVEDIRGFEVQLSPWRDRPIEESLQLFQDMKNGKFDEGEATLRLKMTLEEGKVDPVAYRIKYVPHHRTGDKWCIYPTYDYTHCLCDSIENITHSLCTKEFQSRRSSYYALCNMLDIYCPVQWEYGRLNVNYTVVSKRKILKLIDSKIVNDWDDPRLFTLTALRRRGIPPEAINAFVAKLGLTMTQMVIDPHVLDATVRDHLNVTAPRTMAVLEGLKMTIENFDEMNLPSTVTVPDFPSDPQCNKTHEVAFDRVVYIERSDYRQYYSLIAAFKAIQNERHSVESLGNGKLISVVPE
;
A
#
# COMPACT_ATOMS: atom_id res chain seq x y z
N MET A 1 17.74 61.41 -10.01
CA MET A 1 16.48 60.97 -9.34
C MET A 1 15.79 59.84 -10.14
N ARG A 2 16.54 58.81 -10.58
CA ARG A 2 16.02 57.61 -11.28
C ARG A 2 16.98 56.41 -11.09
N GLU A 3 17.22 56.04 -9.84
CA GLU A 3 17.84 54.75 -9.47
C GLU A 3 17.05 54.17 -8.28
N PHE A 4 17.15 52.86 -8.05
CA PHE A 4 16.33 52.09 -7.09
C PHE A 4 14.83 51.97 -7.40
N LYS A 5 14.52 51.31 -8.53
CA LYS A 5 13.32 50.45 -8.67
C LYS A 5 13.75 49.04 -9.05
N GLY A 6 14.23 48.28 -8.07
CA GLY A 6 14.61 46.88 -8.21
C GLY A 6 14.28 46.13 -6.91
N ASN A 7 13.84 44.88 -7.04
CA ASN A 7 13.46 43.96 -5.94
C ASN A 7 12.26 44.40 -5.08
N MET A 8 11.06 44.43 -5.69
CA MET A 8 9.84 44.13 -4.92
C MET A 8 9.75 42.61 -4.73
N THR A 9 9.63 42.17 -3.49
CA THR A 9 9.77 40.77 -3.06
C THR A 9 8.59 39.92 -3.52
N ASN A 10 8.84 38.86 -4.29
CA ASN A 10 7.79 37.90 -4.63
C ASN A 10 7.60 36.88 -3.48
N LEU A 11 7.05 37.33 -2.35
CA LEU A 11 6.81 36.52 -1.14
C LEU A 11 5.89 35.30 -1.40
N SER A 12 5.18 35.29 -2.53
CA SER A 12 4.44 34.12 -3.04
C SER A 12 5.33 32.89 -3.25
N TRP A 13 6.62 33.08 -3.55
CA TRP A 13 7.59 32.01 -3.77
C TRP A 13 7.82 31.13 -2.53
N LEU A 14 7.52 31.64 -1.33
CA LEU A 14 7.56 30.86 -0.08
C LEU A 14 6.35 29.91 0.09
N GLY A 15 5.43 29.82 -0.88
CA GLY A 15 4.27 28.92 -0.84
C GLY A 15 3.18 29.34 0.15
N LEU A 16 3.22 30.60 0.60
CA LEU A 16 2.28 31.21 1.54
C LEU A 16 0.92 31.51 0.88
N SER A 17 -0.16 31.54 1.66
CA SER A 17 -1.47 32.00 1.17
C SER A 17 -1.45 33.52 0.90
N GLU A 18 -2.26 34.00 -0.05
CA GLU A 18 -2.32 35.44 -0.37
C GLU A 18 -2.61 36.32 0.85
N GLN A 19 -3.46 35.85 1.77
CA GLN A 19 -3.74 36.56 3.01
C GLN A 19 -2.48 36.67 3.87
N LYS A 20 -1.68 35.60 3.98
CA LYS A 20 -0.45 35.59 4.77
C LYS A 20 0.66 36.44 4.14
N VAL A 21 0.71 36.52 2.81
CA VAL A 21 1.57 37.47 2.07
C VAL A 21 1.19 38.91 2.44
N LYS A 22 -0.09 39.29 2.27
CA LYS A 22 -0.62 40.63 2.60
C LYS A 22 -0.48 41.02 4.07
N GLU A 23 -0.46 40.06 4.99
CA GLU A 23 -0.14 40.27 6.41
C GLU A 23 1.36 40.49 6.63
N THR A 24 2.22 39.73 5.95
CA THR A 24 3.69 39.80 6.09
C THR A 24 4.24 41.10 5.50
N GLU A 25 3.73 41.53 4.35
CA GLU A 25 4.10 42.80 3.67
C GLU A 25 3.91 44.04 4.55
N LYS A 26 2.94 44.01 5.49
CA LYS A 26 2.72 45.10 6.45
C LYS A 26 3.83 45.20 7.50
N ASN A 27 4.57 44.13 7.75
CA ASN A 27 5.75 44.13 8.62
C ASN A 27 7.00 44.38 7.77
N ALA A 28 7.40 45.65 7.65
CA ALA A 28 8.54 46.06 6.84
C ALA A 28 9.88 45.42 7.27
N ALA A 29 10.07 45.15 8.57
CA ALA A 29 11.28 44.51 9.09
C ALA A 29 11.35 43.04 8.67
N LEU A 30 10.28 42.27 8.92
CA LEU A 30 10.16 40.87 8.52
C LEU A 30 10.20 40.72 6.99
N SER A 31 9.54 41.62 6.25
CA SER A 31 9.56 41.61 4.78
C SER A 31 10.97 41.77 4.24
N LYS A 32 11.73 42.77 4.72
CA LYS A 32 13.13 42.98 4.33
C LYS A 32 14.01 41.77 4.65
N GLN A 33 13.79 41.13 5.80
CA GLN A 33 14.54 39.95 6.23
C GLN A 33 14.23 38.71 5.37
N LEU A 34 12.96 38.51 5.01
CA LEU A 34 12.55 37.48 4.06
C LEU A 34 13.08 37.75 2.65
N SER A 35 13.15 39.01 2.19
CA SER A 35 13.82 39.36 0.92
C SER A 35 15.28 38.89 0.89
N THR A 36 16.02 39.06 1.98
CA THR A 36 17.41 38.59 2.08
C THR A 36 17.50 37.06 2.06
N ILE A 37 16.65 36.36 2.82
CA ILE A 37 16.60 34.89 2.83
C ILE A 37 16.23 34.33 1.45
N ILE A 38 15.28 34.96 0.75
CA ILE A 38 14.89 34.62 -0.61
C ILE A 38 16.06 34.77 -1.59
N ALA A 39 16.81 35.89 -1.54
CA ALA A 39 17.96 36.10 -2.41
C ALA A 39 19.06 35.03 -2.20
N VAL A 40 19.34 34.67 -0.95
CA VAL A 40 20.30 33.61 -0.60
C VAL A 40 19.80 32.22 -1.04
N ALA A 41 18.50 31.95 -0.95
CA ALA A 41 17.91 30.71 -1.43
C ALA A 41 17.94 30.60 -2.97
N GLU A 42 17.72 31.70 -3.71
CA GLU A 42 17.89 31.73 -5.16
C GLU A 42 19.34 31.47 -5.60
N GLU A 43 20.31 31.94 -4.83
CA GLU A 43 21.73 31.69 -5.10
C GLU A 43 22.12 30.23 -4.82
N ALA A 44 21.67 29.66 -3.69
CA ALA A 44 21.86 28.25 -3.36
C ALA A 44 21.23 27.30 -4.40
N LEU A 45 20.03 27.61 -4.92
CA LEU A 45 19.39 26.81 -5.97
C LEU A 45 20.20 26.80 -7.28
N LYS A 46 20.74 27.95 -7.70
CA LYS A 46 21.62 28.05 -8.88
C LYS A 46 22.88 27.22 -8.72
N GLN A 47 23.49 27.20 -7.53
CA GLN A 47 24.67 26.38 -7.24
C GLN A 47 24.36 24.87 -7.31
N THR A 48 23.12 24.46 -7.06
CA THR A 48 22.66 23.07 -7.21
C THR A 48 22.10 22.72 -8.60
N GLY A 49 22.15 23.65 -9.56
CA GLY A 49 21.67 23.43 -10.94
C GLY A 49 20.14 23.43 -11.12
N LYS A 50 19.37 23.86 -10.11
CA LYS A 50 17.91 23.78 -10.08
C LYS A 50 17.23 25.08 -10.51
N SER A 51 16.04 24.96 -11.12
CA SER A 51 15.19 26.09 -11.49
C SER A 51 14.49 26.72 -10.28
N LYS A 52 14.01 27.95 -10.43
CA LYS A 52 13.20 28.66 -9.41
C LYS A 52 11.88 27.96 -9.11
N ASP A 53 11.36 27.16 -10.03
CA ASP A 53 10.07 26.47 -9.91
C ASP A 53 10.16 25.14 -9.13
N GLU A 54 11.36 24.69 -8.77
CA GLU A 54 11.60 23.43 -8.03
C GLU A 54 11.54 23.57 -6.50
N LEU A 55 11.29 24.77 -5.97
CA LEU A 55 11.20 24.98 -4.53
C LEU A 55 9.92 24.36 -3.96
N THR A 56 10.05 23.35 -3.09
CA THR A 56 8.87 22.72 -2.48
C THR A 56 8.15 23.66 -1.50
N LYS A 57 6.83 23.52 -1.38
CA LYS A 57 6.02 24.27 -0.41
C LYS A 57 6.49 24.10 1.05
N GLN A 58 7.05 22.93 1.38
CA GLN A 58 7.66 22.67 2.68
C GLN A 58 8.92 23.50 2.89
N GLN A 59 9.84 23.55 1.92
CA GLN A 59 11.04 24.40 2.00
C GLN A 59 10.66 25.88 2.07
N GLY A 60 9.70 26.36 1.28
CA GLY A 60 9.18 27.73 1.37
C GLY A 60 8.63 28.06 2.77
N THR A 61 7.92 27.11 3.39
CA THR A 61 7.43 27.24 4.78
C THR A 61 8.58 27.31 5.79
N LEU A 62 9.61 26.47 5.64
CA LEU A 62 10.79 26.49 6.53
C LEU A 62 11.62 27.78 6.39
N LEU A 63 11.77 28.31 5.17
CA LEU A 63 12.42 29.61 4.91
C LEU A 63 11.62 30.77 5.54
N TYR A 64 10.29 30.72 5.52
CA TYR A 64 9.44 31.67 6.25
C TYR A 64 9.60 31.55 7.77
N GLN A 65 9.63 30.33 8.30
CA GLN A 65 9.87 30.09 9.74
C GLN A 65 11.25 30.57 10.18
N LEU A 66 12.29 30.33 9.38
CA LEU A 66 13.63 30.86 9.61
C LEU A 66 13.59 32.39 9.74
N GLY A 67 12.96 33.09 8.78
CA GLY A 67 12.82 34.54 8.78
C GLY A 67 12.01 35.13 9.94
N THR A 68 11.07 34.37 10.51
CA THR A 68 10.26 34.81 11.66
C THR A 68 10.92 34.56 13.03
N LYS A 69 11.85 33.60 13.13
CA LYS A 69 12.49 33.20 14.40
C LYS A 69 13.93 33.68 14.59
N ILE A 70 14.61 34.07 13.50
CA ILE A 70 16.00 34.48 13.52
C ILE A 70 16.24 35.75 14.36
N LYS A 71 17.33 35.75 15.15
CA LYS A 71 17.78 36.91 15.92
C LYS A 71 18.97 37.59 15.23
N PRO A 72 19.21 38.91 15.45
CA PRO A 72 20.28 39.65 14.78
C PRO A 72 21.68 39.04 14.89
N GLN A 73 21.96 38.36 16.02
CA GLN A 73 23.24 37.70 16.29
C GLN A 73 23.57 36.57 15.31
N CYS A 74 22.55 35.93 14.71
CA CYS A 74 22.74 34.80 13.79
C CYS A 74 22.73 35.21 12.31
N ALA A 75 22.61 36.51 12.00
CA ALA A 75 22.41 36.99 10.64
C ALA A 75 23.54 36.63 9.67
N GLY A 76 24.79 36.52 10.16
CA GLY A 76 25.94 36.10 9.33
C GLY A 76 25.87 34.64 8.86
N ASN A 77 25.18 33.76 9.62
CA ASN A 77 25.12 32.33 9.36
C ASN A 77 23.85 31.88 8.61
N ILE A 78 23.04 32.83 8.11
CA ILE A 78 21.85 32.54 7.28
C ILE A 78 22.17 31.63 6.08
N PRO A 79 23.25 31.86 5.28
CA PRO A 79 23.53 31.04 4.11
C PRO A 79 23.71 29.56 4.42
N LEU A 80 24.28 29.22 5.58
CA LEU A 80 24.46 27.84 6.03
C LEU A 80 23.10 27.14 6.23
N VAL A 81 22.20 27.77 7.00
CA VAL A 81 20.86 27.21 7.29
C VAL A 81 20.02 27.12 6.02
N VAL A 82 20.08 28.13 5.15
CA VAL A 82 19.37 28.14 3.85
C VAL A 82 19.90 27.02 2.96
N GLY A 83 21.22 26.83 2.88
CA GLY A 83 21.84 25.72 2.15
C GLY A 83 21.30 24.35 2.57
N TYR A 84 21.21 24.09 3.88
CA TYR A 84 20.64 22.84 4.40
C TYR A 84 19.13 22.69 4.21
N ILE A 85 18.36 23.78 4.12
CA ILE A 85 16.93 23.71 3.75
C ILE A 85 16.79 23.37 2.26
N ILE A 86 17.61 23.96 1.39
CA ILE A 86 17.56 23.73 -0.07
C ILE A 86 18.07 22.33 -0.45
N SER A 87 19.15 21.85 0.15
CA SER A 87 19.65 20.48 -0.04
C SER A 87 18.79 19.40 0.63
N GLY A 88 17.84 19.80 1.49
CA GLY A 88 16.96 18.88 2.22
C GLY A 88 17.58 18.24 3.46
N GLY A 89 18.71 18.76 3.96
CA GLY A 89 19.27 18.36 5.26
C GLY A 89 18.40 18.79 6.45
N ILE A 90 17.71 19.92 6.34
CA ILE A 90 16.73 20.44 7.31
C ILE A 90 15.32 20.33 6.71
N LYS A 91 14.45 19.53 7.35
CA LYS A 91 13.10 19.20 6.86
C LYS A 91 11.97 19.60 7.83
N SER A 92 12.26 19.93 9.08
CA SER A 92 11.23 20.27 10.08
C SER A 92 11.52 21.57 10.85
N GLU A 93 10.45 22.15 11.41
CA GLU A 93 10.51 23.35 12.27
C GLU A 93 11.40 23.13 13.51
N ALA A 94 11.45 21.90 14.04
CA ALA A 94 12.30 21.55 15.18
C ALA A 94 13.79 21.67 14.81
N GLN A 95 14.18 21.19 13.62
CA GLN A 95 15.55 21.31 13.11
C GLN A 95 15.92 22.78 12.82
N VAL A 96 15.01 23.58 12.26
CA VAL A 96 15.22 25.04 12.09
C VAL A 96 15.41 25.74 13.44
N THR A 97 14.66 25.34 14.46
CA THR A 97 14.77 25.92 15.81
C THR A 97 16.10 25.52 16.46
N ALA A 98 16.49 24.26 16.39
CA ALA A 98 17.79 23.77 16.89
C ALA A 98 18.98 24.42 16.17
N ALA A 99 18.89 24.66 14.86
CA ALA A 99 19.89 25.40 14.10
C ALA A 99 20.05 26.84 14.60
N LEU A 100 18.95 27.53 14.88
CA LEU A 100 19.01 28.87 15.46
C LEU A 100 19.56 28.86 16.90
N ASP A 101 19.21 27.87 17.71
CA ASP A 101 19.72 27.76 19.09
C ASP A 101 21.23 27.43 19.12
N TYR A 102 21.72 26.56 18.23
CA TYR A 102 23.16 26.28 18.08
C TYR A 102 23.93 27.52 17.59
N LEU A 103 23.40 28.24 16.60
CA LEU A 103 24.00 29.47 16.07
C LEU A 103 23.94 30.63 17.08
N LEU A 104 23.01 30.60 18.04
CA LEU A 104 22.99 31.54 19.16
C LEU A 104 24.03 31.20 20.22
N ALA A 105 24.16 29.92 20.57
CA ALA A 105 25.16 29.44 21.52
C ALA A 105 26.60 29.72 21.03
N ASN A 106 26.81 29.64 19.72
CA ASN A 106 28.12 29.86 19.08
C ASN A 106 28.24 31.24 18.41
N ALA A 107 27.43 32.24 18.77
CA ALA A 107 27.42 33.56 18.10
C ALA A 107 28.72 34.39 18.23
N VAL A 108 29.73 33.89 18.97
CA VAL A 108 31.04 34.52 19.22
C VAL A 108 32.21 33.62 18.77
N HIS A 109 31.91 32.46 18.17
CA HIS A 109 32.89 31.45 17.75
C HIS A 109 32.62 31.02 16.30
N ASP A 110 33.64 30.51 15.62
CA ASP A 110 33.47 29.96 14.28
C ASP A 110 32.58 28.69 14.33
N VAL A 111 31.69 28.56 13.35
CA VAL A 111 30.69 27.49 13.30
C VAL A 111 31.32 26.21 12.79
N GLU A 112 31.65 25.28 13.70
CA GLU A 112 32.06 23.92 13.32
C GLU A 112 30.89 23.17 12.67
N VAL A 113 31.05 22.82 11.39
CA VAL A 113 29.98 22.24 10.55
C VAL A 113 29.49 20.89 11.07
N ALA A 114 30.40 19.98 11.45
CA ALA A 114 30.02 18.65 11.95
C ALA A 114 29.23 18.72 13.28
N ALA A 115 29.60 19.65 14.16
CA ALA A 115 28.89 19.89 15.40
C ALA A 115 27.52 20.58 15.17
N PHE A 116 27.43 21.48 14.19
CA PHE A 116 26.16 22.06 13.72
C PHE A 116 25.22 20.97 13.16
N GLU A 117 25.69 20.13 12.23
CA GLU A 117 24.90 19.06 11.63
C GLU A 117 24.33 18.11 12.69
N LYS A 118 25.17 17.69 13.64
CA LYS A 118 24.78 16.83 14.77
C LYS A 118 23.77 17.51 15.69
N ALA A 119 23.95 18.79 16.02
CA ALA A 119 23.04 19.53 16.89
C ALA A 119 21.65 19.75 16.26
N CYS A 120 21.58 19.85 14.93
CA CYS A 120 20.36 20.11 14.19
C CYS A 120 19.68 18.84 13.64
N GLY A 121 20.29 17.66 13.84
CA GLY A 121 19.80 16.40 13.28
C GLY A 121 19.81 16.36 11.75
N VAL A 122 20.80 17.01 11.11
CA VAL A 122 20.95 16.96 9.65
C VAL A 122 21.21 15.51 9.22
N GLY A 123 20.48 15.05 8.21
CA GLY A 123 20.55 13.66 7.73
C GLY A 123 19.85 12.62 8.63
N VAL A 124 19.37 12.99 9.82
CA VAL A 124 18.63 12.07 10.69
C VAL A 124 17.21 11.90 10.16
N VAL A 125 16.92 10.71 9.63
CA VAL A 125 15.57 10.30 9.23
C VAL A 125 15.00 9.40 10.32
N VAL A 126 13.96 9.88 11.01
CA VAL A 126 13.18 9.03 11.93
C VAL A 126 12.11 8.31 11.11
N THR A 127 12.12 6.98 11.14
CA THR A 127 11.14 6.15 10.43
C THR A 127 9.81 6.08 11.20
N HIS A 128 8.74 5.68 10.51
CA HIS A 128 7.45 5.42 11.16
C HIS A 128 7.57 4.30 12.21
N ASP A 129 8.22 3.19 11.84
CA ASP A 129 8.50 2.05 12.71
C ASP A 129 9.20 2.46 14.03
N GLN A 130 10.22 3.33 13.95
CA GLN A 130 10.90 3.86 15.15
C GLN A 130 9.96 4.68 16.05
N ILE A 131 8.98 5.39 15.46
CA ILE A 131 7.95 6.10 16.22
C ILE A 131 6.97 5.11 16.84
N GLU A 132 6.50 4.10 16.10
CA GLU A 132 5.61 3.04 16.62
C GLU A 132 6.25 2.29 17.79
N ASP A 133 7.52 1.89 17.67
CA ASP A 133 8.29 1.24 18.74
C ASP A 133 8.43 2.14 19.97
N THR A 134 8.85 3.39 19.77
CA THR A 134 9.06 4.35 20.88
C THR A 134 7.74 4.70 21.58
N VAL A 135 6.65 4.88 20.81
CA VAL A 135 5.31 5.09 21.36
C VAL A 135 4.87 3.86 22.14
N SER A 136 5.11 2.64 21.64
CA SER A 136 4.78 1.39 22.34
C SER A 136 5.49 1.28 23.69
N VAL A 137 6.79 1.59 23.76
CA VAL A 137 7.57 1.63 25.01
C VAL A 137 7.02 2.67 25.99
N VAL A 138 6.69 3.88 25.52
CA VAL A 138 6.13 4.93 26.38
C VAL A 138 4.71 4.59 26.85
N ILE A 139 3.88 3.96 26.02
CA ILE A 139 2.52 3.51 26.39
C ILE A 139 2.59 2.41 27.45
N GLU A 140 3.46 1.40 27.29
CA GLU A 140 3.63 0.32 28.26
C GLU A 140 4.09 0.87 29.64
N LYS A 141 4.99 1.86 29.64
CA LYS A 141 5.43 2.57 30.87
C LYS A 141 4.28 3.23 31.64
N TYR A 142 3.27 3.77 30.95
CA TYR A 142 2.12 4.45 31.57
C TYR A 142 0.85 3.60 31.64
N LYS A 143 0.87 2.36 31.16
CA LYS A 143 -0.27 1.45 31.00
C LYS A 143 -1.22 1.38 32.20
N ASN A 144 -0.68 1.19 33.40
CA ASN A 144 -1.48 1.11 34.62
C ASN A 144 -2.22 2.43 34.95
N GLN A 145 -1.61 3.58 34.64
CA GLN A 145 -2.25 4.89 34.80
C GLN A 145 -3.25 5.17 33.68
N LEU A 146 -2.94 4.76 32.44
CA LEU A 146 -3.85 4.88 31.29
C LEU A 146 -5.14 4.06 31.49
N ILE A 147 -5.04 2.83 32.01
CA ILE A 147 -6.21 2.00 32.32
C ILE A 147 -7.05 2.62 33.46
N ALA A 148 -6.40 3.19 34.49
CA ALA A 148 -7.08 3.78 35.64
C ALA A 148 -7.74 5.15 35.34
N ASP A 149 -7.03 6.06 34.68
CA ASP A 149 -7.49 7.43 34.39
C ASP A 149 -8.29 7.53 33.07
N ARG A 150 -8.25 6.47 32.23
CA ARG A 150 -8.80 6.42 30.87
C ARG A 150 -8.44 7.68 30.06
N TYR A 151 -9.41 8.26 29.35
CA TYR A 151 -9.22 9.48 28.57
C TYR A 151 -9.06 10.76 29.41
N THR A 152 -9.09 10.65 30.74
CA THR A 152 -8.79 11.77 31.63
C THR A 152 -7.30 11.86 32.01
N PHE A 153 -6.48 10.92 31.52
CA PHE A 153 -5.03 10.95 31.60
C PHE A 153 -4.42 12.10 30.77
N ASN A 154 -3.30 12.67 31.23
CA ASN A 154 -2.63 13.75 30.51
C ASN A 154 -1.76 13.21 29.35
N VAL A 155 -2.35 13.08 28.16
CA VAL A 155 -1.68 12.69 26.90
C VAL A 155 -0.45 13.55 26.58
N GLY A 156 -0.41 14.80 27.05
CA GLY A 156 0.76 15.69 26.90
C GLY A 156 2.04 15.14 27.55
N LYS A 157 1.94 14.28 28.57
CA LYS A 157 3.10 13.57 29.14
C LYS A 157 3.71 12.59 28.15
N LEU A 158 2.87 11.80 27.46
CA LEU A 158 3.31 10.80 26.47
C LEU A 158 3.97 11.49 25.29
N LEU A 159 3.33 12.54 24.75
CA LEU A 159 3.86 13.33 23.65
C LEU A 159 5.18 14.02 24.01
N GLY A 160 5.31 14.50 25.25
CA GLY A 160 6.56 15.06 25.77
C GLY A 160 7.68 14.04 25.88
N GLU A 161 7.38 12.83 26.37
CA GLU A 161 8.37 11.77 26.53
C GLU A 161 8.83 11.19 25.19
N VAL A 162 7.90 10.89 24.27
CA VAL A 162 8.23 10.44 22.91
C VAL A 162 9.06 11.51 22.17
N ARG A 163 8.73 12.80 22.33
CA ARG A 163 9.54 13.90 21.77
C ARG A 163 10.93 14.02 22.39
N SER A 164 11.13 13.57 23.64
CA SER A 164 12.46 13.55 24.27
C SER A 164 13.34 12.40 23.74
N LEU A 165 12.73 11.28 23.37
CA LEU A 165 13.41 10.11 22.79
C LEU A 165 13.66 10.26 21.28
N LEU A 166 12.72 10.89 20.57
CA LEU A 166 12.80 11.17 19.13
C LEU A 166 12.59 12.67 18.82
N PRO A 167 13.61 13.53 19.04
CA PRO A 167 13.49 14.99 18.86
C PRO A 167 13.12 15.45 17.44
N TRP A 168 13.45 14.64 16.44
CA TRP A 168 13.30 14.93 15.01
C TRP A 168 12.10 14.23 14.34
N ALA A 169 11.29 13.49 15.10
CA ALA A 169 10.10 12.80 14.58
C ALA A 169 9.01 13.79 14.09
N ASP A 170 8.18 13.35 13.14
CA ASP A 170 6.97 14.09 12.79
C ASP A 170 5.99 14.08 13.97
N GLY A 171 5.88 15.21 14.66
CA GLY A 171 4.93 15.41 15.76
C GLY A 171 3.46 15.19 15.38
N SER A 172 3.11 15.31 14.09
CA SER A 172 1.76 15.01 13.58
C SER A 172 1.49 13.50 13.57
N TYR A 173 2.48 12.70 13.18
CA TYR A 173 2.41 11.24 13.18
C TYR A 173 2.56 10.67 14.60
N VAL A 174 3.53 11.14 15.39
CA VAL A 174 3.67 10.81 16.83
C VAL A 174 2.34 11.01 17.57
N LYS A 175 1.62 12.10 17.30
CA LYS A 175 0.31 12.34 17.90
C LYS A 175 -0.74 11.30 17.49
N LYS A 176 -0.83 10.98 16.19
CA LYS A 176 -1.77 9.97 15.69
C LYS A 176 -1.50 8.60 16.32
N GLU A 177 -0.23 8.23 16.44
CA GLU A 177 0.19 6.94 16.97
C GLU A 177 -0.08 6.82 18.48
N VAL A 178 0.21 7.88 19.25
CA VAL A 178 -0.19 7.94 20.67
C VAL A 178 -1.72 7.88 20.83
N ASP A 179 -2.49 8.61 20.02
CA ASP A 179 -3.95 8.58 20.06
C ASP A 179 -4.50 7.19 19.65
N LEU A 180 -3.82 6.47 18.74
CA LEU A 180 -4.15 5.10 18.30
C LEU A 180 -3.90 4.07 19.41
N ARG A 181 -2.69 4.03 19.98
CA ARG A 181 -2.34 3.06 21.05
C ARG A 181 -3.16 3.28 22.33
N ILE A 182 -3.57 4.52 22.62
CA ILE A 182 -4.57 4.78 23.67
C ILE A 182 -5.92 4.15 23.30
N LEU A 183 -6.43 4.37 22.09
CA LEU A 183 -7.70 3.80 21.64
C LEU A 183 -7.71 2.26 21.68
N GLU A 184 -6.59 1.62 21.32
CA GLU A 184 -6.41 0.17 21.42
C GLU A 184 -6.39 -0.32 22.87
N LEU A 185 -5.69 0.39 23.77
CA LEU A 185 -5.51 -0.03 25.16
C LEU A 185 -6.77 0.14 26.03
N ILE A 186 -7.55 1.21 25.84
CA ILE A 186 -8.71 1.54 26.71
C ILE A 186 -10.06 1.57 25.99
N GLY A 187 -10.10 1.27 24.68
CA GLY A 187 -11.32 1.27 23.88
C GLY A 187 -11.87 2.68 23.63
N PRO A 188 -13.04 2.82 22.96
CA PRO A 188 -13.61 4.12 22.62
C PRO A 188 -14.02 4.94 23.86
N LYS A 189 -14.11 6.26 23.69
CA LYS A 189 -14.60 7.20 24.72
C LYS A 189 -16.04 6.87 25.12
N THR A 190 -16.27 6.65 26.40
CA THR A 190 -17.61 6.46 26.97
C THR A 190 -18.26 7.80 27.34
N VAL A 191 -19.52 7.77 27.75
CA VAL A 191 -20.22 8.95 28.28
C VAL A 191 -19.57 9.44 29.59
N ASP A 192 -19.01 8.52 30.38
CA ASP A 192 -18.30 8.85 31.63
C ASP A 192 -16.94 9.53 31.37
N ASP A 193 -16.25 9.18 30.28
CA ASP A 193 -15.02 9.87 29.84
C ASP A 193 -15.27 11.35 29.46
N LEU A 194 -16.53 11.73 29.20
CA LEU A 194 -16.96 13.10 28.89
C LEU A 194 -17.48 13.87 30.12
N ALA A 195 -17.60 13.22 31.28
CA ALA A 195 -18.12 13.84 32.50
C ALA A 195 -17.08 14.80 33.13
N PRO A 196 -17.44 16.05 33.47
CA PRO A 196 -16.52 16.97 34.13
C PRO A 196 -16.18 16.49 35.55
N LYS A 197 -14.88 16.35 35.86
CA LYS A 197 -14.36 15.81 37.14
C LYS A 197 -14.99 16.49 38.36
N LYS A 198 -15.57 15.70 39.28
CA LYS A 198 -15.92 16.15 40.64
C LYS A 198 -14.64 16.58 41.37
N LYS A 199 -14.53 17.87 41.71
CA LYS A 199 -13.41 18.40 42.50
C LYS A 199 -13.56 18.04 43.98
N ILE A 200 -12.53 17.40 44.55
CA ILE A 200 -12.29 17.42 46.01
C ILE A 200 -11.75 18.82 46.36
N LYS A 201 -12.22 19.41 47.47
CA LYS A 201 -11.94 20.81 47.85
C LYS A 201 -10.62 21.00 48.61
N LYS A 202 -9.87 22.02 48.20
CA LYS A 202 -9.23 23.14 48.96
C LYS A 202 -8.27 23.87 47.99
N GLU A 203 -8.10 25.18 47.92
CA GLU A 203 -8.73 26.35 48.57
C GLU A 203 -8.79 27.53 47.56
N GLU A 204 -9.32 28.70 47.91
CA GLU A 204 -9.62 29.84 46.99
C GLU A 204 -8.51 30.94 46.98
N LYS A 205 -8.41 31.98 46.12
CA LYS A 205 -9.20 32.66 45.03
C LYS A 205 -8.19 33.59 44.25
N PRO A 206 -8.53 34.66 43.48
CA PRO A 206 -9.72 35.01 42.66
C PRO A 206 -9.43 35.50 41.20
N GLN A 207 -10.44 35.36 40.30
CA GLN A 207 -10.98 36.31 39.25
C GLN A 207 -10.02 37.07 38.27
N GLU A 208 -10.35 37.37 37.00
CA GLU A 208 -11.55 38.04 36.44
C GLU A 208 -12.00 37.59 35.01
N LYS A 209 -12.97 38.32 34.40
CA LYS A 209 -13.91 37.89 33.33
C LYS A 209 -13.78 38.65 31.98
N LYS A 210 -14.25 38.03 30.87
CA LYS A 210 -15.29 38.49 29.88
C LYS A 210 -15.25 37.64 28.59
N GLN A 211 -16.31 36.90 28.23
CA GLN A 211 -17.42 37.25 27.31
C GLN A 211 -16.97 37.59 25.85
N ALA A 212 -17.19 36.72 24.85
CA ALA A 212 -18.38 36.58 23.98
C ALA A 212 -18.42 37.61 22.80
N ALA A 213 -18.90 37.36 21.57
CA ALA A 213 -19.74 36.27 21.02
C ALA A 213 -19.61 36.07 19.48
N LYS A 214 -20.22 34.98 18.99
CA LYS A 214 -20.66 34.60 17.61
C LYS A 214 -20.71 35.68 16.50
N LYS A 215 -20.36 35.27 15.25
CA LYS A 215 -21.35 35.06 14.15
C LYS A 215 -20.75 34.42 12.86
N SER A 216 -21.52 33.50 12.28
CA SER A 216 -21.48 32.96 10.91
C SER A 216 -22.20 33.93 9.92
N PRO A 217 -22.51 33.62 8.62
CA PRO A 217 -22.27 32.40 7.82
C PRO A 217 -21.87 32.62 6.32
N GLU A 218 -21.87 31.53 5.53
CA GLU A 218 -22.22 31.44 4.08
C GLU A 218 -21.40 32.21 3.01
N ALA A 219 -21.43 31.91 1.70
CA ALA A 219 -21.64 30.70 0.89
C ALA A 219 -21.35 31.05 -0.60
N GLY A 220 -21.16 30.07 -1.50
CA GLY A 220 -21.01 30.29 -2.96
C GLY A 220 -19.86 29.47 -3.59
N VAL A 221 -20.03 28.23 -4.09
CA VAL A 221 -20.86 27.70 -5.21
C VAL A 221 -20.10 27.68 -6.55
N SER A 222 -19.91 26.45 -7.07
CA SER A 222 -19.72 26.08 -8.50
C SER A 222 -18.42 26.50 -9.21
N ALA A 223 -17.97 25.87 -10.30
CA ALA A 223 -18.29 24.53 -10.83
C ALA A 223 -17.18 24.02 -11.78
N ALA A 224 -17.17 22.69 -11.90
CA ALA A 224 -16.48 21.87 -12.89
C ALA A 224 -16.35 22.43 -14.32
N LYS A 225 -15.24 22.06 -14.98
CA LYS A 225 -15.23 21.72 -16.41
C LYS A 225 -14.44 20.42 -16.64
N VAL A 226 -15.01 19.56 -17.48
CA VAL A 226 -14.44 18.31 -18.00
C VAL A 226 -14.05 18.55 -19.49
N PRO A 227 -13.44 17.61 -20.23
CA PRO A 227 -12.17 17.89 -20.92
C PRO A 227 -12.25 17.63 -22.44
N GLN A 228 -11.11 17.44 -23.10
CA GLN A 228 -10.79 16.67 -24.33
C GLN A 228 -9.57 17.34 -25.04
N GLU A 229 -8.65 16.67 -25.78
CA GLU A 229 -8.62 15.27 -26.23
C GLU A 229 -7.20 14.73 -26.55
N ASN A 230 -7.04 13.40 -26.44
CA ASN A 230 -6.23 12.44 -27.22
C ASN A 230 -4.72 12.68 -27.52
N GLY A 231 -3.89 11.79 -26.95
CA GLY A 231 -2.59 11.33 -27.45
C GLY A 231 -2.36 9.87 -27.03
N TYR A 232 -1.61 9.08 -27.82
CA TYR A 232 -1.25 7.69 -27.47
C TYR A 232 -0.35 7.67 -26.22
N PRO A 233 -0.35 6.61 -25.39
CA PRO A 233 0.44 6.59 -24.16
C PRO A 233 1.93 6.49 -24.48
N GLU A 234 2.62 7.63 -24.36
CA GLU A 234 4.05 7.69 -24.11
C GLU A 234 4.39 6.93 -22.81
N GLU A 235 5.67 6.62 -22.61
CA GLU A 235 6.23 5.79 -21.53
C GLU A 235 5.48 6.01 -20.20
N SER A 236 4.77 4.97 -19.73
CA SER A 236 3.87 5.18 -18.60
C SER A 236 4.65 5.56 -17.35
N GLU A 237 4.38 6.77 -16.84
CA GLU A 237 4.74 7.26 -15.51
C GLU A 237 4.14 6.36 -14.40
N GLY A 238 4.67 5.15 -14.27
CA GLY A 238 4.38 4.22 -13.20
C GLY A 238 5.00 4.73 -11.90
N ALA A 239 4.30 4.55 -10.79
CA ALA A 239 4.82 4.92 -9.48
C ALA A 239 5.97 4.00 -9.08
N ALA A 240 6.94 4.53 -8.32
CA ALA A 240 8.02 3.73 -7.77
C ALA A 240 7.53 2.80 -6.65
N THR A 241 6.44 3.18 -5.97
CA THR A 241 5.83 2.39 -4.89
C THR A 241 4.31 2.31 -5.01
N ILE A 242 3.72 1.30 -4.36
CA ILE A 242 2.25 1.16 -4.28
C ILE A 242 1.61 2.30 -3.47
N GLU A 243 2.26 2.79 -2.41
CA GLU A 243 1.70 3.89 -1.62
C GLU A 243 1.62 5.19 -2.43
N GLU A 244 2.64 5.46 -3.25
CA GLU A 244 2.64 6.54 -4.23
C GLU A 244 1.56 6.34 -5.30
N LEU A 245 1.44 5.12 -5.87
CA LEU A 245 0.40 4.81 -6.85
C LEU A 245 -1.01 5.13 -6.31
N MET A 246 -1.30 4.71 -5.07
CA MET A 246 -2.60 4.92 -4.46
C MET A 246 -2.86 6.39 -4.16
N ARG A 247 -1.88 7.12 -3.61
CA ARG A 247 -2.04 8.56 -3.30
C ARG A 247 -2.16 9.45 -4.54
N THR A 248 -1.53 9.06 -5.65
CA THR A 248 -1.44 9.91 -6.86
C THR A 248 -2.45 9.55 -7.95
N ARG A 249 -2.77 8.27 -8.16
CA ARG A 249 -3.62 7.80 -9.27
C ARG A 249 -4.97 7.22 -8.83
N ALA A 250 -5.18 6.85 -7.55
CA ALA A 250 -6.44 6.28 -7.07
C ALA A 250 -7.41 7.36 -6.54
N HIS A 251 -8.06 8.10 -7.46
CA HIS A 251 -9.05 9.13 -7.14
C HIS A 251 -10.43 8.53 -6.76
N PHE A 252 -10.47 7.76 -5.67
CA PHE A 252 -11.72 7.25 -5.12
C PHE A 252 -12.38 8.24 -4.15
N HIS A 253 -13.65 7.98 -3.83
CA HIS A 253 -14.42 8.76 -2.87
C HIS A 253 -13.84 8.74 -1.44
N LYS A 254 -14.21 9.74 -0.63
CA LYS A 254 -13.91 9.69 0.81
C LYS A 254 -14.92 8.82 1.55
N VAL A 255 -14.50 8.31 2.70
CA VAL A 255 -15.34 7.53 3.61
C VAL A 255 -16.58 8.33 4.03
N GLY A 256 -17.76 7.79 3.76
CA GLY A 256 -19.05 8.46 4.02
C GLY A 256 -19.55 9.36 2.88
N GLU A 257 -18.74 9.61 1.84
CA GLU A 257 -19.12 10.35 0.63
C GLU A 257 -19.58 9.41 -0.50
N ASN A 258 -20.02 8.17 -0.19
CA ASN A 258 -20.40 7.11 -1.16
C ASN A 258 -21.38 7.61 -2.25
N TYR A 259 -22.32 8.47 -1.87
CA TYR A 259 -23.33 9.08 -2.74
C TYR A 259 -22.77 9.99 -3.85
N THR A 260 -21.47 10.30 -3.82
CA THR A 260 -20.79 11.07 -4.88
C THR A 260 -20.33 10.19 -6.05
N THR A 261 -20.42 8.87 -5.93
CA THR A 261 -19.88 7.92 -6.89
C THR A 261 -20.88 7.52 -7.98
N ASP A 262 -20.35 7.20 -9.16
CA ASP A 262 -21.17 6.91 -10.34
C ASP A 262 -22.04 5.66 -10.15
N GLY A 263 -23.30 5.75 -10.59
CA GLY A 263 -24.33 4.72 -10.42
C GLY A 263 -24.81 4.50 -8.97
N TYR A 264 -24.31 5.23 -7.97
CA TYR A 264 -24.69 5.00 -6.58
C TYR A 264 -26.13 5.47 -6.29
N ILE A 265 -26.99 4.52 -5.92
CA ILE A 265 -28.41 4.77 -5.64
C ILE A 265 -28.57 5.39 -4.24
N THR A 266 -29.24 6.54 -4.17
CA THR A 266 -29.58 7.19 -2.89
C THR A 266 -31.04 6.94 -2.51
N THR A 267 -31.26 6.35 -1.34
CA THR A 267 -32.56 6.07 -0.74
C THR A 267 -32.81 7.02 0.44
N PRO A 268 -34.06 7.15 0.94
CA PRO A 268 -34.37 7.97 2.11
C PRO A 268 -33.53 7.63 3.36
N LYS A 269 -33.08 6.36 3.49
CA LYS A 269 -32.25 5.89 4.62
C LYS A 269 -30.75 6.08 4.40
N THR A 270 -30.27 6.31 3.17
CA THR A 270 -28.83 6.38 2.84
C THR A 270 -28.05 7.33 3.74
N LYS A 271 -28.61 8.51 4.06
CA LYS A 271 -27.94 9.50 4.92
C LYS A 271 -27.76 9.01 6.37
N GLU A 272 -28.73 8.27 6.90
CA GLU A 272 -28.66 7.67 8.24
C GLU A 272 -27.65 6.51 8.26
N LEU A 273 -27.71 5.64 7.24
CA LEU A 273 -26.81 4.50 7.08
C LEU A 273 -25.35 4.95 6.94
N LEU A 274 -25.08 5.99 6.15
CA LEU A 274 -23.73 6.56 6.02
C LEU A 274 -23.23 7.19 7.32
N LYS A 275 -24.11 7.82 8.12
CA LYS A 275 -23.73 8.33 9.44
C LYS A 275 -23.31 7.20 10.38
N LYS A 276 -24.13 6.14 10.49
CA LYS A 276 -23.81 4.94 11.29
C LYS A 276 -22.51 4.27 10.82
N HIS A 277 -22.29 4.20 9.50
CA HIS A 277 -21.08 3.65 8.90
C HIS A 277 -19.83 4.48 9.25
N VAL A 278 -19.88 5.82 9.15
CA VAL A 278 -18.75 6.69 9.53
C VAL A 278 -18.47 6.59 11.03
N GLU A 279 -19.51 6.46 11.87
CA GLU A 279 -19.36 6.21 13.30
C GLU A 279 -18.70 4.85 13.59
N ALA A 280 -19.11 3.78 12.91
CA ALA A 280 -18.56 2.43 13.07
C ALA A 280 -17.11 2.28 12.56
N THR A 281 -16.75 2.98 11.49
CA THR A 281 -15.39 2.96 10.90
C THR A 281 -14.45 4.00 11.49
N GLY A 282 -14.95 4.95 12.29
CA GLY A 282 -14.20 6.13 12.72
C GLY A 282 -13.72 7.01 11.55
N GLY A 283 -14.36 6.90 10.38
CA GLY A 283 -13.94 7.55 9.14
C GLY A 283 -12.69 6.95 8.47
N LYS A 284 -12.19 5.79 8.93
CA LYS A 284 -11.04 5.11 8.31
C LYS A 284 -11.44 4.41 7.00
N VAL A 285 -10.51 4.32 6.06
CA VAL A 285 -10.67 3.46 4.86
C VAL A 285 -10.72 2.00 5.31
N ILE A 286 -11.65 1.20 4.75
CA ILE A 286 -11.71 -0.24 4.95
C ILE A 286 -11.84 -0.92 3.59
N THR A 287 -10.89 -1.78 3.26
CA THR A 287 -10.90 -2.65 2.07
C THR A 287 -10.96 -4.12 2.50
N ARG A 288 -11.10 -5.04 1.54
CA ARG A 288 -10.86 -6.47 1.76
C ARG A 288 -10.29 -7.16 0.53
N PHE A 289 -9.35 -8.07 0.74
CA PHE A 289 -8.94 -9.05 -0.24
C PHE A 289 -9.70 -10.36 0.03
N PRO A 290 -10.59 -10.83 -0.87
CA PRO A 290 -11.41 -11.99 -0.58
C PRO A 290 -11.11 -13.20 -1.50
N PRO A 291 -10.05 -13.99 -1.22
CA PRO A 291 -9.69 -15.15 -2.02
C PRO A 291 -10.51 -16.39 -1.67
N GLU A 292 -10.80 -17.23 -2.68
CA GLU A 292 -11.25 -18.61 -2.47
C GLU A 292 -10.09 -19.46 -1.90
N PRO A 293 -10.24 -20.11 -0.73
CA PRO A 293 -9.18 -20.92 -0.11
C PRO A 293 -9.08 -22.34 -0.70
N ASN A 294 -9.38 -22.48 -1.99
CA ASN A 294 -9.36 -23.76 -2.70
C ASN A 294 -8.18 -23.89 -3.68
N GLY A 295 -7.30 -22.90 -3.78
CA GLY A 295 -6.26 -22.86 -4.81
C GLY A 295 -5.03 -22.01 -4.44
N VAL A 296 -3.99 -22.15 -5.27
CA VAL A 296 -2.72 -21.42 -5.09
C VAL A 296 -2.81 -20.05 -5.76
N LEU A 297 -2.44 -19.00 -5.04
CA LEU A 297 -2.38 -17.64 -5.58
C LEU A 297 -1.34 -17.54 -6.71
N HIS A 298 -1.53 -16.56 -7.59
CA HIS A 298 -0.75 -16.39 -8.83
C HIS A 298 -0.46 -14.93 -9.10
N ILE A 299 0.41 -14.58 -10.05
CA ILE A 299 0.85 -13.20 -10.31
C ILE A 299 -0.30 -12.17 -10.42
N GLY A 300 -1.44 -12.54 -11.04
CA GLY A 300 -2.64 -11.69 -11.05
C GLY A 300 -3.23 -11.35 -9.67
N HIS A 301 -3.10 -12.25 -8.68
CA HIS A 301 -3.49 -12.02 -7.29
C HIS A 301 -2.54 -11.06 -6.57
N ALA A 302 -1.25 -10.97 -6.95
CA ALA A 302 -0.37 -9.95 -6.39
C ALA A 302 -0.88 -8.53 -6.70
N LYS A 303 -1.47 -8.30 -7.89
CA LYS A 303 -2.14 -7.03 -8.18
C LYS A 303 -3.36 -6.80 -7.27
N ALA A 304 -4.17 -7.83 -7.00
CA ALA A 304 -5.32 -7.72 -6.11
C ALA A 304 -4.95 -7.44 -4.64
N ILE A 305 -3.89 -8.08 -4.14
CA ILE A 305 -3.32 -7.87 -2.80
C ILE A 305 -2.76 -6.44 -2.70
N ASN A 306 -1.85 -6.07 -3.59
CA ASN A 306 -1.23 -4.74 -3.61
C ASN A 306 -2.27 -3.62 -3.75
N ILE A 307 -3.35 -3.82 -4.51
CA ILE A 307 -4.44 -2.83 -4.60
C ILE A 307 -5.23 -2.74 -3.30
N ASN A 308 -5.72 -3.85 -2.75
CA ASN A 308 -6.59 -3.80 -1.56
C ASN A 308 -5.83 -3.39 -0.29
N PHE A 309 -4.70 -4.03 0.00
CA PHE A 309 -3.90 -3.71 1.18
C PHE A 309 -3.12 -2.41 1.00
N GLY A 310 -2.57 -2.15 -0.18
CA GLY A 310 -1.85 -0.91 -0.48
C GLY A 310 -2.74 0.33 -0.41
N TYR A 311 -3.99 0.26 -0.89
CA TYR A 311 -4.92 1.38 -0.75
C TYR A 311 -5.27 1.67 0.72
N ALA A 312 -5.54 0.63 1.51
CA ALA A 312 -5.74 0.80 2.95
C ALA A 312 -4.50 1.43 3.62
N LYS A 313 -3.31 0.86 3.42
CA LYS A 313 -2.05 1.36 4.01
C LYS A 313 -1.75 2.81 3.62
N ALA A 314 -1.86 3.15 2.34
CA ALA A 314 -1.59 4.48 1.81
C ALA A 314 -2.45 5.59 2.47
N HIS A 315 -3.66 5.24 2.92
CA HIS A 315 -4.65 6.13 3.53
C HIS A 315 -4.84 5.94 5.05
N GLY A 316 -4.00 5.14 5.73
CA GLY A 316 -4.13 4.88 7.17
C GLY A 316 -5.39 4.10 7.57
N GLY A 317 -5.89 3.30 6.63
CA GLY A 317 -7.04 2.42 6.76
C GLY A 317 -6.69 0.98 7.15
N LEU A 318 -7.68 0.10 7.05
CA LEU A 318 -7.61 -1.32 7.39
C LEU A 318 -7.96 -2.18 6.17
N CYS A 319 -7.35 -3.36 6.04
CA CYS A 319 -7.73 -4.35 5.04
C CYS A 319 -8.07 -5.68 5.73
N ASN A 320 -9.26 -6.23 5.48
CA ASN A 320 -9.60 -7.58 5.91
C ASN A 320 -9.04 -8.60 4.90
N LEU A 321 -8.54 -9.74 5.38
CA LEU A 321 -8.42 -10.96 4.58
C LEU A 321 -9.69 -11.78 4.81
N ARG A 322 -10.58 -11.84 3.81
CA ARG A 322 -11.85 -12.58 3.95
C ARG A 322 -11.86 -13.82 3.08
N PHE A 323 -11.68 -14.99 3.67
CA PHE A 323 -11.77 -16.23 2.90
C PHE A 323 -13.18 -16.43 2.36
N ASP A 324 -13.30 -16.60 1.04
CA ASP A 324 -14.56 -16.94 0.39
C ASP A 324 -14.78 -18.45 0.41
N ASP A 325 -15.27 -18.91 1.56
CA ASP A 325 -15.71 -20.28 1.80
C ASP A 325 -17.22 -20.46 1.57
N THR A 326 -17.85 -19.68 0.68
CA THR A 326 -19.29 -19.88 0.36
C THR A 326 -19.62 -21.25 -0.22
N ASN A 327 -18.61 -21.95 -0.75
CA ASN A 327 -18.75 -23.25 -1.37
C ASN A 327 -18.28 -24.36 -0.39
N PRO A 328 -19.15 -25.29 0.07
CA PRO A 328 -18.79 -26.35 1.01
C PRO A 328 -17.96 -27.49 0.40
N GLU A 329 -17.20 -27.22 -0.67
CA GLU A 329 -16.28 -28.22 -1.23
C GLU A 329 -15.11 -28.49 -0.26
N LYS A 330 -14.36 -29.57 -0.49
CA LYS A 330 -13.23 -29.95 0.37
C LYS A 330 -12.07 -28.97 0.20
N GLU A 331 -12.11 -27.92 1.01
CA GLU A 331 -11.00 -26.99 1.21
C GLU A 331 -9.97 -27.63 2.13
N GLU A 332 -8.69 -27.49 1.77
CA GLU A 332 -7.57 -28.04 2.55
C GLU A 332 -6.92 -26.90 3.32
N GLU A 333 -6.73 -27.07 4.64
CA GLU A 333 -6.15 -26.07 5.55
C GLU A 333 -4.85 -25.44 5.03
N LYS A 334 -4.04 -26.25 4.31
CA LYS A 334 -2.80 -25.82 3.63
C LYS A 334 -2.98 -24.61 2.70
N PHE A 335 -4.15 -24.43 2.08
CA PHE A 335 -4.42 -23.30 1.19
C PHE A 335 -4.69 -22.01 1.97
N PHE A 336 -5.37 -22.09 3.11
CA PHE A 336 -5.55 -20.94 4.01
C PHE A 336 -4.18 -20.42 4.48
N THR A 337 -3.34 -21.32 5.02
CA THR A 337 -2.00 -20.97 5.50
C THR A 337 -1.10 -20.45 4.38
N ALA A 338 -1.18 -21.02 3.17
CA ALA A 338 -0.41 -20.55 2.02
C ALA A 338 -0.88 -19.19 1.49
N ILE A 339 -2.18 -18.88 1.57
CA ILE A 339 -2.71 -17.55 1.20
C ILE A 339 -2.23 -16.49 2.20
N GLU A 340 -2.31 -16.78 3.51
CA GLU A 340 -1.85 -15.89 4.57
C GLU A 340 -0.34 -15.65 4.52
N ASP A 341 0.47 -16.71 4.37
CA ASP A 341 1.93 -16.62 4.15
C ASP A 341 2.28 -15.76 2.92
N ILE A 342 1.54 -15.87 1.81
CA ILE A 342 1.77 -15.03 0.63
C ILE A 342 1.38 -13.56 0.84
N VAL A 343 0.34 -13.28 1.63
CA VAL A 343 -0.02 -11.89 2.00
C VAL A 343 1.08 -11.27 2.87
N HIS A 344 1.59 -12.00 3.87
CA HIS A 344 2.71 -11.57 4.70
C HIS A 344 4.02 -11.45 3.93
N TRP A 345 4.31 -12.40 3.04
CA TRP A 345 5.49 -12.37 2.20
C TRP A 345 5.53 -11.14 1.29
N LEU A 346 4.37 -10.69 0.77
CA LEU A 346 4.26 -9.43 0.02
C LEU A 346 4.32 -8.16 0.91
N GLY A 347 4.59 -8.28 2.20
CA GLY A 347 4.78 -7.15 3.11
C GLY A 347 3.48 -6.54 3.64
N TYR A 348 2.39 -7.31 3.69
CA TYR A 348 1.08 -6.87 4.18
C TYR A 348 0.60 -7.72 5.36
N THR A 349 -0.16 -7.10 6.27
CA THR A 349 -0.77 -7.75 7.43
C THR A 349 -2.28 -7.51 7.42
N PRO A 350 -3.12 -8.56 7.46
CA PRO A 350 -4.56 -8.41 7.63
C PRO A 350 -4.91 -7.73 8.95
N ALA A 351 -5.78 -6.73 8.90
CA ALA A 351 -6.35 -6.12 10.11
C ALA A 351 -7.30 -7.08 10.84
N ARG A 352 -7.97 -7.95 10.07
CA ARG A 352 -8.79 -9.08 10.52
C ARG A 352 -8.70 -10.19 9.49
N ILE A 353 -8.79 -11.43 9.96
CA ILE A 353 -9.05 -12.61 9.12
C ILE A 353 -10.49 -13.03 9.38
N THR A 354 -11.32 -13.04 8.35
CA THR A 354 -12.76 -13.35 8.42
C THR A 354 -13.13 -14.39 7.36
N HIS A 355 -14.31 -15.01 7.50
CA HIS A 355 -14.82 -15.98 6.54
C HIS A 355 -16.22 -15.58 6.08
N SER A 356 -16.58 -15.91 4.84
CA SER A 356 -17.97 -15.77 4.37
C SER A 356 -18.93 -16.61 5.24
N SER A 357 -18.50 -17.80 5.67
CA SER A 357 -19.28 -18.71 6.52
C SER A 357 -19.62 -18.18 7.91
N ASP A 358 -18.79 -17.27 8.47
CA ASP A 358 -19.08 -16.58 9.73
C ASP A 358 -20.41 -15.80 9.66
N ASN A 359 -20.82 -15.42 8.44
CA ASN A 359 -21.99 -14.59 8.18
C ASN A 359 -23.24 -15.37 7.70
N PHE A 360 -23.17 -16.70 7.50
CA PHE A 360 -24.29 -17.49 6.93
C PHE A 360 -25.63 -17.29 7.65
N GLN A 361 -25.63 -17.10 8.98
CA GLN A 361 -26.85 -16.83 9.73
C GLN A 361 -27.47 -15.48 9.35
N GLN A 362 -26.66 -14.41 9.27
CA GLN A 362 -27.15 -13.08 8.88
C GLN A 362 -27.58 -13.04 7.42
N LEU A 363 -26.83 -13.72 6.54
CA LEU A 363 -27.18 -13.90 5.13
C LEU A 363 -28.49 -14.67 4.94
N TYR A 364 -28.81 -15.63 5.81
CA TYR A 364 -30.10 -16.35 5.79
C TYR A 364 -31.25 -15.44 6.23
N GLU A 365 -31.06 -14.66 7.30
CA GLU A 365 -32.05 -13.71 7.79
C GLU A 365 -32.37 -12.61 6.77
N TRP A 366 -31.36 -12.11 6.06
CA TRP A 366 -31.55 -11.18 4.95
C TRP A 366 -32.22 -11.81 3.73
N ALA A 367 -32.00 -13.11 3.47
CA ALA A 367 -32.74 -13.82 2.43
C ALA A 367 -34.24 -13.94 2.78
N VAL A 368 -34.55 -14.25 4.03
CA VAL A 368 -35.92 -14.24 4.57
C VAL A 368 -36.56 -12.85 4.48
N GLU A 369 -35.82 -11.79 4.78
CA GLU A 369 -36.33 -10.41 4.68
C GLU A 369 -36.57 -9.98 3.22
N LEU A 370 -35.73 -10.38 2.28
CA LEU A 370 -35.96 -10.17 0.85
C LEU A 370 -37.24 -10.87 0.36
N ILE A 371 -37.53 -12.08 0.84
CA ILE A 371 -38.79 -12.77 0.54
C ILE A 371 -39.99 -11.97 1.09
N LYS A 372 -39.93 -11.53 2.36
CA LYS A 372 -41.01 -10.72 2.98
C LYS A 372 -41.27 -9.40 2.25
N LYS A 373 -40.23 -8.75 1.72
CA LYS A 373 -40.35 -7.54 0.90
C LYS A 373 -40.79 -7.80 -0.55
N GLY A 374 -41.01 -9.06 -0.94
CA GLY A 374 -41.36 -9.44 -2.31
C GLY A 374 -40.20 -9.34 -3.32
N HIS A 375 -38.96 -9.23 -2.82
CA HIS A 375 -37.73 -9.10 -3.62
C HIS A 375 -36.99 -10.44 -3.85
N ALA A 376 -37.47 -11.55 -3.29
CA ALA A 376 -36.97 -12.89 -3.58
C ALA A 376 -38.10 -13.93 -3.53
N TYR A 377 -37.91 -15.04 -4.26
CA TYR A 377 -38.87 -16.15 -4.32
C TYR A 377 -38.14 -17.48 -4.52
N VAL A 378 -38.75 -18.59 -4.08
CA VAL A 378 -38.22 -19.95 -4.35
C VAL A 378 -38.63 -20.39 -5.75
N CYS A 379 -37.73 -21.06 -6.47
CA CYS A 379 -37.89 -21.46 -7.87
C CYS A 379 -37.46 -22.92 -8.07
N HIS A 380 -38.23 -23.67 -8.87
CA HIS A 380 -38.00 -25.08 -9.22
C HIS A 380 -37.64 -25.29 -10.71
N GLN A 381 -37.24 -24.23 -11.43
CA GLN A 381 -36.66 -24.38 -12.77
C GLN A 381 -35.31 -25.09 -12.65
N LYS A 382 -35.01 -26.02 -13.56
CA LYS A 382 -33.73 -26.70 -13.57
C LYS A 382 -32.64 -25.76 -14.11
N VAL A 383 -31.38 -26.13 -13.90
CA VAL A 383 -30.23 -25.29 -14.30
C VAL A 383 -30.16 -25.13 -15.83
N GLU A 384 -30.65 -26.14 -16.56
CA GLU A 384 -30.76 -26.16 -18.02
C GLU A 384 -31.77 -25.11 -18.51
N ASP A 385 -32.96 -25.07 -17.90
CA ASP A 385 -34.04 -24.12 -18.23
C ASP A 385 -33.64 -22.66 -17.95
N ILE A 386 -32.73 -22.45 -17.00
CA ILE A 386 -32.20 -21.13 -16.60
C ILE A 386 -31.05 -20.66 -17.51
N ARG A 387 -30.42 -21.56 -18.29
CA ARG A 387 -29.23 -21.28 -19.11
C ARG A 387 -29.50 -21.07 -20.61
N GLY A 388 -30.77 -21.03 -21.03
CA GLY A 388 -31.16 -20.81 -22.42
C GLY A 388 -30.86 -19.39 -22.94
N PHE A 389 -30.80 -19.26 -24.28
CA PHE A 389 -30.73 -17.96 -24.96
C PHE A 389 -32.07 -17.21 -24.95
N GLU A 390 -33.19 -17.93 -24.76
CA GLU A 390 -34.50 -17.34 -24.51
C GLU A 390 -34.73 -17.16 -23.01
N VAL A 391 -35.10 -15.94 -22.59
CA VAL A 391 -35.35 -15.60 -21.20
C VAL A 391 -36.75 -16.08 -20.80
N GLN A 392 -36.87 -17.35 -20.39
CA GLN A 392 -38.10 -17.87 -19.81
C GLN A 392 -38.25 -17.42 -18.35
N LEU A 393 -39.23 -16.55 -18.09
CA LEU A 393 -39.61 -16.18 -16.73
C LEU A 393 -40.00 -17.41 -15.92
N SER A 394 -39.57 -17.46 -14.65
CA SER A 394 -39.94 -18.56 -13.78
C SER A 394 -41.45 -18.62 -13.57
N PRO A 395 -42.10 -19.78 -13.76
CA PRO A 395 -43.51 -19.99 -13.40
C PRO A 395 -43.82 -19.67 -11.93
N TRP A 396 -42.80 -19.70 -11.07
CA TRP A 396 -42.89 -19.47 -9.63
C TRP A 396 -42.57 -18.03 -9.19
N ARG A 397 -42.30 -17.12 -10.15
CA ARG A 397 -41.87 -15.73 -9.88
C ARG A 397 -42.87 -14.91 -9.08
N ASP A 398 -44.16 -15.18 -9.26
CA ASP A 398 -45.27 -14.45 -8.65
C ASP A 398 -46.04 -15.31 -7.63
N ARG A 399 -45.41 -16.37 -7.10
CA ARG A 399 -45.96 -17.18 -6.01
C ARG A 399 -46.07 -16.35 -4.70
N PRO A 400 -47.03 -16.65 -3.81
CA PRO A 400 -47.20 -15.96 -2.53
C PRO A 400 -45.91 -15.89 -1.68
N ILE A 401 -45.82 -14.85 -0.85
CA ILE A 401 -44.69 -14.60 0.04
C ILE A 401 -44.58 -15.73 1.08
N GLU A 402 -45.73 -16.12 1.64
CA GLU A 402 -45.87 -17.18 2.64
C GLU A 402 -45.42 -18.54 2.09
N GLU A 403 -45.74 -18.83 0.82
CA GLU A 403 -45.29 -20.04 0.12
C GLU A 403 -43.76 -20.04 -0.05
N SER A 404 -43.19 -18.92 -0.51
CA SER A 404 -41.73 -18.79 -0.65
C SER A 404 -41.00 -18.89 0.70
N LEU A 405 -41.57 -18.34 1.78
CA LEU A 405 -41.01 -18.44 3.13
C LEU A 405 -40.99 -19.90 3.62
N GLN A 406 -42.11 -20.61 3.50
CA GLN A 406 -42.22 -22.01 3.91
C GLN A 406 -41.26 -22.89 3.08
N LEU A 407 -41.24 -22.72 1.76
CA LEU A 407 -40.35 -23.47 0.87
C LEU A 407 -38.86 -23.19 1.16
N PHE A 408 -38.47 -21.96 1.46
CA PHE A 408 -37.07 -21.64 1.75
C PHE A 408 -36.63 -22.21 3.11
N GLN A 409 -37.52 -22.23 4.11
CA GLN A 409 -37.30 -22.94 5.36
C GLN A 409 -37.21 -24.46 5.15
N ASP A 410 -38.00 -25.01 4.22
CA ASP A 410 -37.95 -26.43 3.85
C ASP A 410 -36.70 -26.81 3.06
N MET A 411 -36.17 -25.91 2.22
CA MET A 411 -34.83 -26.05 1.65
C MET A 411 -33.76 -26.09 2.75
N LYS A 412 -33.80 -25.19 3.74
CA LYS A 412 -32.88 -25.20 4.89
C LYS A 412 -32.98 -26.48 5.74
N ASN A 413 -34.17 -27.06 5.81
CA ASN A 413 -34.44 -28.29 6.54
C ASN A 413 -34.10 -29.58 5.74
N GLY A 414 -33.53 -29.47 4.54
CA GLY A 414 -33.12 -30.62 3.73
C GLY A 414 -34.27 -31.44 3.13
N LYS A 415 -35.39 -30.79 2.76
CA LYS A 415 -36.57 -31.47 2.17
C LYS A 415 -36.56 -31.57 0.64
N PHE A 416 -35.48 -31.16 -0.02
CA PHE A 416 -35.35 -31.08 -1.48
C PHE A 416 -33.97 -31.57 -1.92
N ASP A 417 -33.87 -32.30 -3.03
CA ASP A 417 -32.59 -32.75 -3.55
C ASP A 417 -31.78 -31.60 -4.20
N GLU A 418 -30.48 -31.82 -4.43
CA GLU A 418 -29.60 -30.81 -5.03
C GLU A 418 -30.12 -30.37 -6.41
N GLY A 419 -30.49 -29.09 -6.52
CA GLY A 419 -30.99 -28.50 -7.77
C GLY A 419 -32.51 -28.54 -7.95
N GLU A 420 -33.28 -29.18 -7.06
CA GLU A 420 -34.76 -29.16 -7.12
C GLU A 420 -35.38 -27.81 -6.73
N ALA A 421 -34.66 -27.03 -5.92
CA ALA A 421 -35.09 -25.71 -5.50
C ALA A 421 -33.91 -24.74 -5.38
N THR A 422 -34.17 -23.48 -5.74
CA THR A 422 -33.24 -22.36 -5.59
C THR A 422 -33.97 -21.14 -5.08
N LEU A 423 -33.30 -20.29 -4.28
CA LEU A 423 -33.81 -18.95 -4.01
C LEU A 423 -33.31 -18.01 -5.10
N ARG A 424 -34.20 -17.20 -5.69
CA ARG A 424 -33.85 -16.21 -6.71
C ARG A 424 -34.27 -14.81 -6.28
N LEU A 425 -33.44 -13.82 -6.56
CA LEU A 425 -33.79 -12.40 -6.42
C LEU A 425 -34.80 -12.04 -7.53
N LYS A 426 -35.77 -11.19 -7.24
CA LYS A 426 -36.83 -10.78 -8.18
C LYS A 426 -36.43 -9.50 -8.92
N MET A 427 -35.46 -9.60 -9.82
CA MET A 427 -34.88 -8.46 -10.54
C MET A 427 -34.27 -8.85 -11.89
N THR A 428 -34.13 -7.87 -12.79
CA THR A 428 -33.39 -8.04 -14.05
C THR A 428 -32.06 -7.29 -13.95
N LEU A 429 -30.96 -7.94 -14.32
CA LEU A 429 -29.64 -7.30 -14.40
C LEU A 429 -29.48 -6.50 -15.69
N GLU A 430 -28.53 -5.56 -15.74
CA GLU A 430 -28.24 -4.76 -16.94
C GLU A 430 -27.85 -5.61 -18.16
N GLU A 431 -27.23 -6.78 -17.94
CA GLU A 431 -26.93 -7.78 -18.99
C GLU A 431 -28.18 -8.52 -19.52
N GLY A 432 -29.38 -8.17 -19.07
CA GLY A 432 -30.63 -8.85 -19.41
C GLY A 432 -30.89 -10.17 -18.65
N LYS A 433 -29.95 -10.62 -17.81
CA LYS A 433 -30.09 -11.81 -16.97
C LYS A 433 -31.21 -11.60 -15.94
N VAL A 434 -32.28 -12.39 -16.03
CA VAL A 434 -33.44 -12.30 -15.13
C VAL A 434 -33.30 -13.21 -13.92
N ASP A 435 -33.66 -12.64 -12.78
CA ASP A 435 -33.78 -13.24 -11.45
C ASP A 435 -32.56 -14.09 -11.05
N PRO A 436 -31.42 -13.46 -10.69
CA PRO A 436 -30.21 -14.20 -10.32
C PRO A 436 -30.42 -15.06 -9.05
N VAL A 437 -29.78 -16.22 -9.02
CA VAL A 437 -29.85 -17.17 -7.89
C VAL A 437 -29.08 -16.62 -6.69
N ALA A 438 -29.77 -16.52 -5.54
CA ALA A 438 -29.21 -16.14 -4.24
C ALA A 438 -28.77 -17.34 -3.41
N TYR A 439 -29.51 -18.46 -3.42
CA TYR A 439 -29.16 -19.70 -2.69
C TYR A 439 -29.33 -20.96 -3.53
N ARG A 440 -28.49 -21.95 -3.23
CA ARG A 440 -28.54 -23.32 -3.79
C ARG A 440 -28.49 -24.35 -2.67
N ILE A 441 -29.08 -25.52 -2.91
CA ILE A 441 -28.93 -26.70 -2.03
C ILE A 441 -27.60 -27.39 -2.35
N LYS A 442 -26.85 -27.77 -1.30
CA LYS A 442 -25.72 -28.70 -1.35
C LYS A 442 -25.70 -29.51 -0.05
N TYR A 443 -25.52 -30.83 -0.13
CA TYR A 443 -25.42 -31.73 1.03
C TYR A 443 -23.98 -32.09 1.41
N VAL A 444 -22.98 -31.55 0.71
CA VAL A 444 -21.58 -31.68 1.12
C VAL A 444 -21.37 -30.94 2.45
N PRO A 445 -20.78 -31.58 3.48
CA PRO A 445 -20.44 -30.92 4.74
C PRO A 445 -19.47 -29.76 4.55
N HIS A 446 -19.78 -28.60 5.12
CA HIS A 446 -18.90 -27.44 5.06
C HIS A 446 -17.74 -27.58 6.05
N HIS A 447 -16.51 -27.29 5.63
CA HIS A 447 -15.29 -27.48 6.45
C HIS A 447 -15.36 -26.79 7.83
N ARG A 448 -15.80 -25.52 7.92
CA ARG A 448 -16.05 -24.81 9.20
C ARG A 448 -17.40 -25.11 9.87
N THR A 449 -18.53 -25.07 9.14
CA THR A 449 -19.87 -25.12 9.76
C THR A 449 -20.49 -26.53 9.84
N GLY A 450 -19.81 -27.55 9.31
CA GLY A 450 -20.28 -28.92 9.24
C GLY A 450 -21.64 -29.02 8.53
N ASP A 451 -22.51 -29.87 9.07
CA ASP A 451 -23.84 -30.17 8.53
C ASP A 451 -24.92 -29.17 9.02
N LYS A 452 -24.53 -28.04 9.62
CA LYS A 452 -25.47 -27.01 10.11
C LYS A 452 -26.30 -26.38 8.98
N TRP A 453 -25.79 -26.43 7.74
CA TRP A 453 -26.42 -25.87 6.56
C TRP A 453 -26.40 -26.89 5.42
N CYS A 454 -27.53 -27.02 4.73
CA CYS A 454 -27.62 -27.69 3.42
C CYS A 454 -28.00 -26.71 2.29
N ILE A 455 -28.11 -25.42 2.62
CA ILE A 455 -28.30 -24.33 1.66
C ILE A 455 -27.16 -23.33 1.79
N TYR A 456 -26.62 -22.91 0.65
CA TYR A 456 -25.45 -22.04 0.59
C TYR A 456 -25.74 -20.83 -0.30
N PRO A 457 -25.36 -19.62 0.14
CA PRO A 457 -25.54 -18.41 -0.65
C PRO A 457 -24.56 -18.41 -1.85
N THR A 458 -24.91 -17.72 -2.92
CA THR A 458 -24.04 -17.55 -4.09
C THR A 458 -23.00 -16.44 -3.86
N TYR A 459 -21.92 -16.46 -4.64
CA TYR A 459 -20.86 -15.44 -4.63
C TYR A 459 -21.42 -14.00 -4.68
N ASP A 460 -22.28 -13.71 -5.67
CA ASP A 460 -22.83 -12.35 -5.90
C ASP A 460 -23.68 -11.87 -4.73
N TYR A 461 -24.43 -12.78 -4.10
CA TYR A 461 -25.23 -12.50 -2.91
C TYR A 461 -24.35 -12.26 -1.69
N THR A 462 -23.36 -13.13 -1.48
CA THR A 462 -22.52 -13.15 -0.28
C THR A 462 -21.58 -11.96 -0.23
N HIS A 463 -20.79 -11.70 -1.27
CA HIS A 463 -19.73 -10.68 -1.20
C HIS A 463 -20.30 -9.28 -1.00
N CYS A 464 -21.40 -8.96 -1.69
CA CYS A 464 -22.12 -7.70 -1.52
C CYS A 464 -22.57 -7.47 -0.08
N LEU A 465 -23.17 -8.50 0.54
CA LEU A 465 -23.74 -8.42 1.87
C LEU A 465 -22.68 -8.49 2.98
N CYS A 466 -21.68 -9.35 2.85
CA CYS A 466 -20.51 -9.37 3.75
C CYS A 466 -19.75 -8.04 3.71
N ASP A 467 -19.65 -7.38 2.56
CA ASP A 467 -19.04 -6.05 2.48
C ASP A 467 -19.85 -4.99 3.26
N SER A 468 -21.18 -5.11 3.28
CA SER A 468 -22.03 -4.28 4.14
C SER A 468 -21.80 -4.60 5.64
N ILE A 469 -21.75 -5.88 6.03
CA ILE A 469 -21.54 -6.30 7.43
C ILE A 469 -20.20 -5.77 7.94
N GLU A 470 -19.13 -5.97 7.16
CA GLU A 470 -17.76 -5.61 7.54
C GLU A 470 -17.48 -4.10 7.47
N ASN A 471 -18.45 -3.29 7.02
CA ASN A 471 -18.33 -1.86 6.77
C ASN A 471 -17.19 -1.51 5.79
N ILE A 472 -17.07 -2.29 4.72
CA ILE A 472 -16.12 -2.03 3.64
C ILE A 472 -16.44 -0.69 2.98
N THR A 473 -15.47 0.22 2.94
CA THR A 473 -15.65 1.53 2.30
C THR A 473 -15.34 1.44 0.81
N HIS A 474 -14.31 0.66 0.46
CA HIS A 474 -13.82 0.46 -0.91
C HIS A 474 -13.81 -1.02 -1.27
N SER A 475 -14.83 -1.46 -1.99
CA SER A 475 -14.94 -2.83 -2.49
C SER A 475 -14.21 -2.94 -3.85
N LEU A 476 -12.90 -3.17 -3.79
CA LEU A 476 -12.04 -3.18 -4.99
C LEU A 476 -12.03 -4.58 -5.63
N CYS A 477 -12.45 -4.68 -6.89
CA CYS A 477 -12.57 -5.94 -7.64
C CYS A 477 -12.05 -5.80 -9.07
N THR A 478 -11.94 -6.92 -9.80
CA THR A 478 -11.52 -6.87 -11.21
C THR A 478 -12.69 -6.53 -12.15
N LYS A 479 -12.40 -5.98 -13.33
CA LYS A 479 -13.40 -5.48 -14.29
C LYS A 479 -14.41 -6.55 -14.78
N GLU A 480 -14.10 -7.83 -14.67
CA GLU A 480 -15.04 -8.93 -14.96
C GLU A 480 -16.33 -8.89 -14.11
N PHE A 481 -16.36 -8.10 -13.04
CA PHE A 481 -17.52 -7.90 -12.17
C PHE A 481 -18.23 -6.56 -12.38
N GLN A 482 -17.81 -5.72 -13.33
CA GLN A 482 -18.36 -4.37 -13.56
C GLN A 482 -19.88 -4.39 -13.81
N SER A 483 -20.35 -5.32 -14.66
CA SER A 483 -21.76 -5.50 -14.99
C SER A 483 -22.62 -6.00 -13.82
N ARG A 484 -21.99 -6.42 -12.72
CA ARG A 484 -22.68 -6.82 -11.48
C ARG A 484 -22.83 -5.67 -10.49
N ARG A 485 -22.22 -4.50 -10.73
CA ARG A 485 -22.28 -3.33 -9.82
C ARG A 485 -23.70 -2.82 -9.60
N SER A 486 -24.53 -2.80 -10.64
CA SER A 486 -25.96 -2.51 -10.52
C SER A 486 -26.69 -3.52 -9.64
N SER A 487 -26.37 -4.81 -9.76
CA SER A 487 -26.93 -5.87 -8.91
C SER A 487 -26.49 -5.76 -7.46
N TYR A 488 -25.24 -5.37 -7.23
CA TYR A 488 -24.65 -5.11 -5.92
C TYR A 488 -25.39 -3.96 -5.22
N TYR A 489 -25.52 -2.81 -5.88
CA TYR A 489 -26.25 -1.66 -5.31
C TYR A 489 -27.73 -1.97 -5.10
N ALA A 490 -28.38 -2.70 -6.02
CA ALA A 490 -29.77 -3.09 -5.86
C ALA A 490 -29.99 -3.95 -4.61
N LEU A 491 -29.13 -4.93 -4.35
CA LEU A 491 -29.26 -5.87 -3.24
C LEU A 491 -29.17 -5.19 -1.86
N CYS A 492 -28.19 -4.31 -1.64
CA CYS A 492 -28.09 -3.52 -0.40
C CYS A 492 -29.31 -2.61 -0.20
N ASN A 493 -29.81 -1.99 -1.27
CA ASN A 493 -30.93 -1.06 -1.19
C ASN A 493 -32.28 -1.76 -0.96
N MET A 494 -32.51 -2.95 -1.53
CA MET A 494 -33.69 -3.79 -1.23
C MET A 494 -33.77 -4.14 0.26
N LEU A 495 -32.62 -4.33 0.91
CA LEU A 495 -32.52 -4.65 2.34
C LEU A 495 -32.56 -3.41 3.25
N ASP A 496 -32.40 -2.20 2.71
CA ASP A 496 -32.20 -0.95 3.47
C ASP A 496 -30.93 -0.96 4.38
N ILE A 497 -29.86 -1.62 3.93
CA ILE A 497 -28.59 -1.70 4.67
C ILE A 497 -27.53 -0.76 4.07
N TYR A 498 -26.39 -0.63 4.76
CA TYR A 498 -25.26 0.14 4.25
C TYR A 498 -24.82 -0.40 2.87
N CYS A 499 -24.51 0.49 1.93
CA CYS A 499 -24.09 0.12 0.60
C CYS A 499 -22.61 0.56 0.39
N PRO A 500 -21.66 -0.39 0.40
CA PRO A 500 -20.28 -0.13 -0.01
C PRO A 500 -20.20 0.37 -1.45
N VAL A 501 -19.17 1.16 -1.79
CA VAL A 501 -18.88 1.48 -3.19
C VAL A 501 -18.01 0.38 -3.79
N GLN A 502 -18.45 -0.16 -4.93
CA GLN A 502 -17.67 -1.09 -5.73
C GLN A 502 -16.84 -0.31 -6.77
N TRP A 503 -15.54 -0.61 -6.83
CA TRP A 503 -14.63 -0.08 -7.84
C TRP A 503 -13.94 -1.22 -8.57
N GLU A 504 -13.88 -1.10 -9.89
CA GLU A 504 -13.22 -2.07 -10.75
C GLU A 504 -11.77 -1.66 -11.07
N TYR A 505 -10.93 -2.65 -11.38
CA TYR A 505 -9.64 -2.44 -12.03
C TYR A 505 -9.35 -3.52 -13.07
N GLY A 506 -8.50 -3.18 -14.04
CA GLY A 506 -8.05 -4.07 -15.10
C GLY A 506 -7.24 -5.24 -14.53
N ARG A 507 -7.71 -6.46 -14.81
CA ARG A 507 -7.00 -7.70 -14.49
C ARG A 507 -5.60 -7.71 -15.11
N LEU A 508 -4.64 -8.21 -14.34
CA LEU A 508 -3.30 -8.53 -14.81
C LEU A 508 -3.27 -9.97 -15.35
N ASN A 509 -2.98 -10.09 -16.65
CA ASN A 509 -2.65 -11.36 -17.30
C ASN A 509 -1.22 -11.30 -17.84
N VAL A 510 -0.50 -12.42 -17.82
CA VAL A 510 0.89 -12.51 -18.28
C VAL A 510 1.00 -13.53 -19.41
N ASN A 511 1.62 -13.15 -20.53
CA ASN A 511 1.83 -14.02 -21.68
C ASN A 511 2.67 -15.25 -21.33
N TYR A 512 2.49 -16.33 -22.08
CA TYR A 512 3.18 -17.62 -21.87
C TYR A 512 2.92 -18.29 -20.51
N THR A 513 1.97 -17.78 -19.71
CA THR A 513 1.64 -18.35 -18.39
C THR A 513 0.34 -19.17 -18.39
N VAL A 514 0.25 -20.12 -17.47
CA VAL A 514 -0.95 -20.92 -17.20
C VAL A 514 -1.25 -20.86 -15.71
N VAL A 515 -2.32 -20.17 -15.33
CA VAL A 515 -2.66 -19.88 -13.91
C VAL A 515 -3.94 -20.56 -13.41
N SER A 516 -4.59 -21.38 -14.24
CA SER A 516 -5.82 -22.10 -13.84
C SER A 516 -5.49 -23.37 -13.07
N LYS A 517 -6.09 -23.56 -11.87
CA LYS A 517 -5.95 -24.76 -11.01
C LYS A 517 -6.03 -26.06 -11.82
N ARG A 518 -7.09 -26.23 -12.63
CA ARG A 518 -7.32 -27.41 -13.47
C ARG A 518 -6.24 -27.64 -14.53
N LYS A 519 -5.61 -26.57 -15.03
CA LYS A 519 -4.53 -26.69 -16.03
C LYS A 519 -3.18 -26.99 -15.38
N ILE A 520 -2.87 -26.38 -14.22
CA ILE A 520 -1.63 -26.66 -13.48
C ILE A 520 -1.61 -28.10 -12.97
N LEU A 521 -2.72 -28.61 -12.41
CA LEU A 521 -2.86 -30.03 -12.04
C LEU A 521 -2.44 -30.96 -13.18
N LYS A 522 -2.96 -30.74 -14.41
CA LYS A 522 -2.56 -31.53 -15.57
C LYS A 522 -1.06 -31.47 -15.90
N LEU A 523 -0.38 -30.36 -15.63
CA LEU A 523 1.08 -30.26 -15.83
C LEU A 523 1.86 -31.08 -14.78
N ILE A 524 1.36 -31.12 -13.55
CA ILE A 524 1.90 -31.94 -12.44
C ILE A 524 1.64 -33.43 -12.72
N ASP A 525 0.39 -33.80 -13.05
CA ASP A 525 -0.02 -35.17 -13.41
C ASP A 525 0.80 -35.72 -14.59
N SER A 526 1.08 -34.85 -15.58
CA SER A 526 1.91 -35.19 -16.75
C SER A 526 3.42 -35.11 -16.49
N LYS A 527 3.85 -34.79 -15.26
CA LYS A 527 5.25 -34.61 -14.83
C LYS A 527 6.06 -33.60 -15.65
N ILE A 528 5.38 -32.61 -16.24
CA ILE A 528 6.01 -31.49 -16.95
C ILE A 528 6.59 -30.49 -15.94
N VAL A 529 5.88 -30.29 -14.82
CA VAL A 529 6.32 -29.54 -13.64
C VAL A 529 6.31 -30.43 -12.40
N ASN A 530 7.16 -30.12 -11.43
CA ASN A 530 7.30 -30.96 -10.23
C ASN A 530 6.09 -30.84 -9.29
N ASP A 531 5.67 -29.61 -8.99
CA ASP A 531 4.54 -29.29 -8.12
C ASP A 531 4.05 -27.84 -8.37
N TRP A 532 3.09 -27.35 -7.60
CA TRP A 532 2.52 -26.00 -7.63
C TRP A 532 3.50 -24.86 -7.45
N ASP A 533 4.67 -25.12 -6.87
CA ASP A 533 5.74 -24.16 -6.61
C ASP A 533 6.93 -24.32 -7.56
N ASP A 534 6.81 -25.13 -8.62
CA ASP A 534 7.86 -25.29 -9.63
C ASP A 534 8.24 -23.92 -10.23
N PRO A 535 9.51 -23.47 -10.18
CA PRO A 535 9.94 -22.13 -10.61
C PRO A 535 9.56 -21.70 -12.04
N ARG A 536 9.09 -22.62 -12.90
CA ARG A 536 8.57 -22.31 -14.24
C ARG A 536 7.12 -21.82 -14.24
N LEU A 537 6.40 -21.99 -13.14
CA LEU A 537 5.02 -21.52 -12.95
C LEU A 537 4.98 -20.05 -12.47
N PHE A 538 3.81 -19.43 -12.65
CA PHE A 538 3.52 -18.06 -12.19
C PHE A 538 2.54 -18.02 -11.02
N THR A 539 2.51 -19.10 -10.22
CA THR A 539 1.97 -19.09 -8.86
C THR A 539 2.89 -18.23 -7.97
N LEU A 540 2.36 -17.57 -6.94
CA LEU A 540 3.19 -16.71 -6.09
C LEU A 540 4.19 -17.53 -5.25
N THR A 541 3.83 -18.76 -4.89
CA THR A 541 4.75 -19.74 -4.29
C THR A 541 5.88 -20.14 -5.24
N ALA A 542 5.61 -20.35 -6.53
CA ALA A 542 6.67 -20.62 -7.53
C ALA A 542 7.58 -19.43 -7.76
N LEU A 543 7.04 -18.21 -7.84
CA LEU A 543 7.86 -17.01 -8.01
C LEU A 543 8.74 -16.75 -6.78
N ARG A 544 8.22 -17.00 -5.56
CA ARG A 544 9.02 -17.02 -4.32
C ARG A 544 10.12 -18.07 -4.38
N ARG A 545 9.81 -19.33 -4.77
CA ARG A 545 10.80 -20.42 -4.90
C ARG A 545 11.82 -20.19 -6.03
N ARG A 546 11.45 -19.45 -7.08
CA ARG A 546 12.34 -18.98 -8.15
C ARG A 546 13.37 -17.95 -7.65
N GLY A 547 13.20 -17.42 -6.43
CA GLY A 547 14.09 -16.41 -5.84
C GLY A 547 13.73 -14.97 -6.19
N ILE A 548 12.49 -14.70 -6.63
CA ILE A 548 12.02 -13.33 -6.87
C ILE A 548 11.71 -12.66 -5.52
N PRO A 549 12.27 -11.47 -5.20
CA PRO A 549 11.92 -10.74 -3.98
C PRO A 549 10.49 -10.17 -4.01
N PRO A 550 9.78 -10.10 -2.87
CA PRO A 550 8.43 -9.54 -2.82
C PRO A 550 8.39 -8.04 -3.18
N GLU A 551 9.43 -7.29 -2.86
CA GLU A 551 9.59 -5.88 -3.24
C GLU A 551 9.59 -5.71 -4.76
N ALA A 552 10.19 -6.65 -5.50
CA ALA A 552 10.21 -6.63 -6.95
C ALA A 552 8.82 -6.95 -7.55
N ILE A 553 8.04 -7.82 -6.92
CA ILE A 553 6.63 -8.07 -7.29
C ILE A 553 5.78 -6.82 -7.04
N ASN A 554 5.95 -6.17 -5.89
CA ASN A 554 5.20 -4.97 -5.53
C ASN A 554 5.59 -3.77 -6.42
N ALA A 555 6.88 -3.58 -6.70
CA ALA A 555 7.38 -2.58 -7.64
C ALA A 555 6.91 -2.85 -9.08
N PHE A 556 6.85 -4.12 -9.51
CA PHE A 556 6.26 -4.48 -10.79
C PHE A 556 4.80 -4.03 -10.85
N VAL A 557 3.97 -4.38 -9.85
CA VAL A 557 2.56 -3.92 -9.80
C VAL A 557 2.45 -2.38 -9.75
N ALA A 558 3.36 -1.69 -9.05
CA ALA A 558 3.38 -0.21 -8.99
C ALA A 558 3.67 0.41 -10.36
N LYS A 559 4.66 -0.11 -11.10
CA LYS A 559 5.00 0.29 -12.48
C LYS A 559 3.81 0.11 -13.43
N LEU A 560 3.02 -0.97 -13.27
CA LEU A 560 1.84 -1.24 -14.12
C LEU A 560 0.67 -0.27 -13.88
N GLY A 561 0.58 0.33 -12.71
CA GLY A 561 -0.46 1.29 -12.36
C GLY A 561 -1.89 0.73 -12.23
N LEU A 562 -2.80 1.66 -11.94
CA LEU A 562 -4.22 1.42 -11.70
C LEU A 562 -5.04 1.80 -12.94
N THR A 563 -5.06 0.92 -13.93
CA THR A 563 -5.84 1.08 -15.17
C THR A 563 -7.15 0.30 -15.12
N MET A 564 -8.18 0.79 -15.83
CA MET A 564 -9.46 0.09 -16.05
C MET A 564 -9.39 -0.96 -17.18
N THR A 565 -8.39 -0.89 -18.04
CA THR A 565 -8.23 -1.79 -19.18
C THR A 565 -7.58 -3.10 -18.74
N GLN A 566 -8.07 -4.25 -19.20
CA GLN A 566 -7.37 -5.52 -19.01
C GLN A 566 -6.01 -5.46 -19.71
N MET A 567 -4.94 -5.79 -19.01
CA MET A 567 -3.58 -5.75 -19.55
C MET A 567 -3.01 -7.15 -19.68
N VAL A 568 -2.40 -7.41 -20.84
CA VAL A 568 -1.63 -8.62 -21.11
C VAL A 568 -0.19 -8.21 -21.28
N ILE A 569 0.72 -8.82 -20.51
CA ILE A 569 2.09 -8.34 -20.34
C ILE A 569 3.08 -9.48 -20.54
N ASP A 570 4.21 -9.22 -21.20
CA ASP A 570 5.25 -10.23 -21.37
C ASP A 570 6.08 -10.43 -20.10
N PRO A 571 6.46 -11.68 -19.75
CA PRO A 571 7.26 -12.00 -18.56
C PRO A 571 8.53 -11.16 -18.39
N HIS A 572 9.16 -10.74 -19.50
CA HIS A 572 10.37 -9.94 -19.51
C HIS A 572 10.25 -8.60 -18.73
N VAL A 573 9.05 -8.03 -18.58
CA VAL A 573 8.83 -6.81 -17.78
C VAL A 573 8.96 -7.08 -16.28
N LEU A 574 8.50 -8.27 -15.84
CA LEU A 574 8.75 -8.75 -14.48
C LEU A 574 10.25 -9.06 -14.32
N ASP A 575 10.84 -9.85 -15.22
CA ASP A 575 12.26 -10.22 -15.13
C ASP A 575 13.20 -9.00 -15.12
N ALA A 576 12.86 -7.93 -15.85
CA ALA A 576 13.57 -6.65 -15.81
C ALA A 576 13.46 -5.99 -14.42
N THR A 577 12.25 -5.88 -13.87
CA THR A 577 12.03 -5.29 -12.53
C THR A 577 12.70 -6.10 -11.41
N VAL A 578 12.74 -7.43 -11.56
CA VAL A 578 13.49 -8.32 -10.66
C VAL A 578 15.00 -8.10 -10.78
N ARG A 579 15.52 -7.92 -12.01
CA ARG A 579 16.94 -7.61 -12.25
C ARG A 579 17.33 -6.26 -11.65
N ASP A 580 16.52 -5.22 -11.84
CA ASP A 580 16.74 -3.89 -11.28
C ASP A 580 16.93 -3.96 -9.76
N HIS A 581 16.03 -4.69 -9.08
CA HIS A 581 16.07 -4.86 -7.64
C HIS A 581 17.25 -5.74 -7.18
N LEU A 582 17.43 -6.93 -7.74
CA LEU A 582 18.55 -7.83 -7.39
C LEU A 582 19.92 -7.25 -7.75
N ASN A 583 20.00 -6.23 -8.61
CA ASN A 583 21.24 -5.54 -8.90
C ASN A 583 21.80 -4.77 -7.69
N VAL A 584 20.92 -4.28 -6.81
CA VAL A 584 21.30 -3.50 -5.62
C VAL A 584 21.14 -4.26 -4.31
N THR A 585 20.46 -5.42 -4.29
CA THR A 585 20.24 -6.21 -3.06
C THR A 585 20.97 -7.56 -3.00
N ALA A 586 21.31 -8.19 -4.13
CA ALA A 586 21.96 -9.50 -4.13
C ALA A 586 23.50 -9.37 -4.19
N PRO A 587 24.24 -9.83 -3.15
CA PRO A 587 25.71 -9.76 -3.16
C PRO A 587 26.29 -10.61 -4.27
N ARG A 588 27.42 -10.19 -4.83
CA ARG A 588 28.12 -10.91 -5.90
C ARG A 588 28.99 -12.00 -5.31
N THR A 589 28.94 -13.18 -5.92
CA THR A 589 29.80 -14.32 -5.61
C THR A 589 30.18 -15.03 -6.91
N MET A 590 31.28 -15.78 -6.88
CA MET A 590 31.77 -16.51 -8.04
C MET A 590 31.38 -17.99 -7.91
N ALA A 591 30.73 -18.51 -8.94
CA ALA A 591 30.40 -19.92 -9.06
C ALA A 591 30.64 -20.35 -10.52
N VAL A 592 31.03 -21.61 -10.70
CA VAL A 592 31.34 -22.21 -11.99
C VAL A 592 30.48 -23.46 -12.12
N LEU A 593 29.68 -23.54 -13.20
CA LEU A 593 28.74 -24.63 -13.46
C LEU A 593 29.42 -25.77 -14.25
N GLU A 594 30.17 -25.43 -15.30
CA GLU A 594 30.93 -26.39 -16.11
C GLU A 594 32.43 -26.24 -15.85
N GLY A 595 32.84 -26.64 -14.64
CA GLY A 595 34.23 -26.51 -14.18
C GLY A 595 35.28 -27.08 -15.13
N LEU A 596 36.20 -26.23 -15.57
CA LEU A 596 37.47 -26.61 -16.18
C LEU A 596 38.59 -26.30 -15.20
N LYS A 597 39.38 -27.32 -14.86
CA LYS A 597 40.51 -27.21 -13.94
C LYS A 597 41.70 -26.52 -14.62
N MET A 598 42.20 -25.46 -14.01
CA MET A 598 43.39 -24.73 -14.46
C MET A 598 44.47 -24.79 -13.36
N THR A 599 45.71 -25.06 -13.77
CA THR A 599 46.86 -25.11 -12.86
C THR A 599 47.84 -23.99 -13.21
N ILE A 600 48.12 -23.12 -12.25
CA ILE A 600 49.09 -22.04 -12.38
C ILE A 600 50.48 -22.62 -12.10
N GLU A 601 51.29 -22.86 -13.14
CA GLU A 601 52.57 -23.57 -12.99
C GLU A 601 53.57 -22.82 -12.08
N ASN A 602 53.64 -21.50 -12.24
CA ASN A 602 54.61 -20.64 -11.56
C ASN A 602 54.06 -20.02 -10.25
N PHE A 603 53.01 -20.59 -9.65
CA PHE A 603 52.32 -20.04 -8.47
C PHE A 603 53.28 -19.72 -7.31
N ASP A 604 54.19 -20.65 -6.98
CA ASP A 604 55.14 -20.51 -5.88
C ASP A 604 56.15 -19.36 -6.10
N GLU A 605 56.45 -19.03 -7.37
CA GLU A 605 57.33 -17.90 -7.72
C GLU A 605 56.64 -16.54 -7.55
N MET A 606 55.29 -16.51 -7.60
CA MET A 606 54.52 -15.26 -7.57
C MET A 606 54.27 -14.74 -6.15
N ASN A 607 54.46 -15.58 -5.12
CA ASN A 607 54.28 -15.24 -3.70
C ASN A 607 52.95 -14.50 -3.41
N LEU A 608 51.86 -15.02 -3.99
CA LEU A 608 50.51 -14.44 -3.90
C LEU A 608 49.84 -14.81 -2.55
N PRO A 609 48.93 -13.97 -2.03
CA PRO A 609 48.18 -14.30 -0.83
C PRO A 609 47.22 -15.48 -1.08
N SER A 610 47.01 -16.31 -0.06
CA SER A 610 46.09 -17.46 -0.11
C SER A 610 44.60 -17.07 -0.04
N THR A 611 44.30 -15.78 0.19
CA THR A 611 42.96 -15.20 0.12
C THR A 611 42.98 -13.89 -0.66
N VAL A 612 41.87 -13.61 -1.34
CA VAL A 612 41.63 -12.36 -2.08
C VAL A 612 40.33 -11.75 -1.57
N THR A 613 40.36 -10.48 -1.19
CA THR A 613 39.17 -9.71 -0.78
C THR A 613 38.39 -9.27 -2.01
N VAL A 614 37.10 -9.60 -2.08
CA VAL A 614 36.20 -9.29 -3.21
C VAL A 614 35.03 -8.42 -2.70
N PRO A 615 34.66 -7.33 -3.39
CA PRO A 615 33.51 -6.51 -3.02
C PRO A 615 32.17 -7.17 -3.37
N ASP A 616 31.23 -7.13 -2.42
CA ASP A 616 29.90 -7.71 -2.57
C ASP A 616 29.05 -6.95 -3.61
N PHE A 617 29.26 -5.63 -3.73
CA PHE A 617 28.49 -4.74 -4.60
C PHE A 617 29.42 -3.83 -5.42
N PRO A 618 30.09 -4.34 -6.48
CA PRO A 618 31.14 -3.62 -7.21
C PRO A 618 30.69 -2.29 -7.84
N SER A 619 29.38 -2.12 -8.10
CA SER A 619 28.80 -0.92 -8.70
C SER A 619 28.38 0.16 -7.69
N ASP A 620 28.52 -0.09 -6.39
CA ASP A 620 28.21 0.88 -5.33
C ASP A 620 29.49 1.28 -4.57
N PRO A 621 30.09 2.44 -4.89
CA PRO A 621 31.29 2.94 -4.22
C PRO A 621 31.10 3.26 -2.72
N GLN A 622 29.86 3.34 -2.22
CA GLN A 622 29.56 3.57 -0.81
C GLN A 622 29.41 2.26 -0.02
N CYS A 623 29.28 1.11 -0.70
CA CYS A 623 29.17 -0.18 -0.04
C CYS A 623 30.55 -0.74 0.33
N ASN A 624 30.87 -0.74 1.62
CA ASN A 624 32.12 -1.30 2.15
C ASN A 624 32.06 -2.81 2.43
N LYS A 625 31.01 -3.50 1.98
CA LYS A 625 30.84 -4.95 2.19
C LYS A 625 31.75 -5.74 1.25
N THR A 626 32.52 -6.64 1.84
CA THR A 626 33.47 -7.51 1.14
C THR A 626 33.45 -8.89 1.77
N HIS A 627 33.84 -9.90 1.00
CA HIS A 627 34.12 -11.25 1.49
C HIS A 627 35.50 -11.70 1.01
N GLU A 628 36.09 -12.67 1.72
CA GLU A 628 37.33 -13.32 1.28
C GLU A 628 37.03 -14.55 0.44
N VAL A 629 37.79 -14.71 -0.65
CA VAL A 629 37.78 -15.89 -1.51
C VAL A 629 39.14 -16.55 -1.43
N ALA A 630 39.17 -17.87 -1.25
CA ALA A 630 40.42 -18.63 -1.25
C ALA A 630 41.07 -18.61 -2.66
N PHE A 631 42.39 -18.43 -2.70
CA PHE A 631 43.17 -18.42 -3.94
C PHE A 631 44.37 -19.37 -3.80
N ASP A 632 44.53 -20.26 -4.77
CA ASP A 632 45.50 -21.36 -4.72
C ASP A 632 45.98 -21.68 -6.16
N ARG A 633 47.01 -22.52 -6.27
CA ARG A 633 47.62 -22.99 -7.53
C ARG A 633 46.60 -23.60 -8.50
N VAL A 634 45.57 -24.24 -7.96
CA VAL A 634 44.51 -24.90 -8.73
C VAL A 634 43.23 -24.07 -8.60
N VAL A 635 42.76 -23.55 -9.73
CA VAL A 635 41.50 -22.80 -9.82
C VAL A 635 40.58 -23.44 -10.85
N TYR A 636 39.28 -23.19 -10.73
CA TYR A 636 38.28 -23.61 -11.71
C TYR A 636 37.77 -22.38 -12.47
N ILE A 637 37.70 -22.49 -13.79
CA ILE A 637 37.09 -21.50 -14.68
C ILE A 637 35.93 -22.14 -15.44
N GLU A 638 35.01 -21.35 -16.00
CA GLU A 638 33.98 -21.92 -16.87
C GLU A 638 34.59 -22.48 -18.15
N ARG A 639 34.12 -23.67 -18.55
CA ARG A 639 34.55 -24.32 -19.79
C ARG A 639 34.31 -23.45 -21.02
N SER A 640 33.32 -22.54 -20.98
CA SER A 640 33.03 -21.58 -22.06
C SER A 640 34.10 -20.49 -22.26
N ASP A 641 34.90 -20.22 -21.23
CA ASP A 641 35.92 -19.17 -21.23
C ASP A 641 37.24 -19.65 -21.86
N TYR A 642 37.43 -20.98 -21.97
CA TYR A 642 38.54 -21.59 -22.69
C TYR A 642 38.16 -21.93 -24.14
N ARG A 643 39.02 -21.59 -25.10
CA ARG A 643 38.88 -21.98 -26.51
C ARG A 643 40.23 -22.33 -27.12
N GLN A 644 40.32 -23.50 -27.75
CA GLN A 644 41.55 -23.97 -28.40
C GLN A 644 41.95 -23.13 -29.64
N TYR A 645 40.97 -22.51 -30.32
CA TYR A 645 41.18 -21.67 -31.50
C TYR A 645 40.24 -20.47 -31.48
N TYR A 646 40.78 -19.26 -31.65
CA TYR A 646 39.99 -18.06 -31.90
C TYR A 646 39.61 -17.98 -33.38
N SER A 647 38.32 -17.76 -33.67
CA SER A 647 37.95 -17.19 -34.95
C SER A 647 38.32 -15.70 -34.97
N LEU A 648 38.76 -15.18 -36.13
CA LEU A 648 39.18 -13.77 -36.29
C LEU A 648 38.10 -12.76 -35.83
N ILE A 649 36.83 -13.16 -35.89
CA ILE A 649 35.67 -12.36 -35.46
C ILE A 649 35.59 -12.25 -33.92
N ALA A 650 36.04 -13.26 -33.18
CA ALA A 650 36.04 -13.26 -31.72
C ALA A 650 37.15 -12.37 -31.13
N ALA A 651 38.35 -12.38 -31.74
CA ALA A 651 39.47 -11.54 -31.33
C ALA A 651 39.11 -10.04 -31.37
N PHE A 652 38.41 -9.60 -32.43
CA PHE A 652 37.98 -8.20 -32.58
C PHE A 652 37.00 -7.73 -31.49
N LYS A 653 36.19 -8.64 -30.93
CA LYS A 653 35.26 -8.35 -29.82
C LYS A 653 35.89 -8.42 -28.44
N ALA A 654 36.95 -9.20 -28.25
CA ALA A 654 37.68 -9.24 -26.98
C ALA A 654 38.40 -7.91 -26.72
N ILE A 655 39.03 -7.35 -27.76
CA ILE A 655 39.79 -6.08 -27.73
C ILE A 655 38.91 -4.86 -27.37
N GLN A 656 37.61 -4.88 -27.70
CA GLN A 656 36.69 -3.77 -27.39
C GLN A 656 36.05 -3.81 -25.99
N ASN A 657 36.15 -4.92 -25.25
CA ASN A 657 35.33 -5.15 -24.04
C ASN A 657 36.14 -5.50 -22.78
N GLU A 658 37.46 -5.32 -22.78
CA GLU A 658 38.37 -5.62 -21.65
C GLU A 658 38.15 -7.01 -21.00
N ARG A 659 37.73 -8.00 -21.79
CA ARG A 659 37.56 -9.37 -21.28
C ARG A 659 38.89 -10.10 -21.27
N HIS A 660 39.44 -10.31 -20.09
CA HIS A 660 40.53 -11.26 -19.89
C HIS A 660 40.08 -12.66 -20.30
N SER A 661 40.69 -13.19 -21.36
CA SER A 661 40.57 -14.58 -21.77
C SER A 661 41.97 -15.18 -21.79
N VAL A 662 42.13 -16.39 -21.26
CA VAL A 662 43.45 -17.01 -21.07
C VAL A 662 44.01 -17.47 -22.41
N GLU A 663 44.98 -16.71 -22.94
CA GLU A 663 45.76 -17.11 -24.11
C GLU A 663 46.79 -18.19 -23.76
N SER A 664 46.99 -19.16 -24.66
CA SER A 664 48.28 -19.84 -24.76
C SER A 664 49.25 -18.93 -25.53
N LEU A 665 49.78 -17.90 -24.86
CA LEU A 665 50.76 -17.00 -25.46
C LEU A 665 52.04 -17.77 -25.80
N GLY A 666 52.28 -17.93 -27.10
CA GLY A 666 53.49 -18.52 -27.64
C GLY A 666 54.69 -17.60 -27.48
N ASN A 667 55.19 -17.44 -26.24
CA ASN A 667 56.60 -17.30 -25.86
C ASN A 667 56.74 -16.94 -24.37
N GLY A 668 57.17 -17.90 -23.54
CA GLY A 668 57.96 -17.58 -22.33
C GLY A 668 57.23 -17.26 -21.02
N LYS A 669 56.14 -17.96 -20.68
CA LYS A 669 55.77 -18.44 -19.31
C LYS A 669 54.45 -19.21 -19.41
N LEU A 670 54.41 -20.45 -18.91
CA LEU A 670 53.35 -21.40 -19.18
C LEU A 670 52.21 -21.32 -18.14
N ILE A 671 50.97 -21.28 -18.62
CA ILE A 671 49.78 -21.65 -17.86
C ILE A 671 49.28 -22.97 -18.45
N SER A 672 49.41 -24.07 -17.72
CA SER A 672 48.93 -25.38 -18.15
C SER A 672 47.47 -25.58 -17.76
N VAL A 673 46.57 -25.42 -18.74
CA VAL A 673 45.21 -25.93 -18.67
C VAL A 673 45.25 -27.42 -19.00
N VAL A 674 45.00 -28.29 -18.01
CA VAL A 674 44.95 -29.75 -18.20
C VAL A 674 43.48 -30.18 -18.30
N PRO A 675 42.98 -30.59 -19.48
CA PRO A 675 41.63 -31.10 -19.62
C PRO A 675 41.58 -32.59 -19.23
N GLU A 676 41.12 -32.85 -18.00
CA GLU A 676 40.51 -34.13 -17.59
C GLU A 676 39.00 -33.91 -17.37
#